data_AF-A0A8J3TSE6-F1
#
_entry.id   AF-A0A8J3TSE6-F1
#
_cell.length_a   1.000
_cell.length_b   1.000
_cell.length_c   1.000
_cell.angle_alpha   90.00
_cell.angle_beta   90.00
_cell.angle_gamma   90.00
#
_symmetry.space_group_name_H-M   'P 1'
#
loop_
_entity.id
_entity.type
_entity.pdbx_description
1 polymer ?
#
loop_
_entity_poly.entity_id
_entity_poly.type
_entity_poly.pdbx_seq_one_letter_code
_entity_poly.pdbx_strand_id
1 'polypeptide(L)'
;MRPTEPAHEPVNDVIISAAELLARVDPLPYPLRMRELALHARRLAGTSYLRVLLDDLCAEGEYGTRTALHMAMAGREIGFIEDVLAGPDMDLRRAALRGVRTLPVPDEAAAAALDDAPLDLRLALYRTLLHGRREALAEALLPDVHARWGDHEAAVLLPACGARTVTRWLPGLAHAVTSWTALGKRHPGAVLEVAHQELSTGTPAWEWWRRCGAGVELAALAEPSRMLALLEEHELRHQAARLSPPVLNALFRTDSARIARMISHDTSWGWTGAALWLVRRMRARPESEILTLAPDSYRLDAFLRSLPPGRRGPVFDAIVRRRGGSTGLWAMHLLGVLPPERAALEARRMLQWHASVWHSARSRLDDPELPLKLTSYLPYEEASEALRRAAFTGDPRRRGLARTLLLECAARTGDRALFAALLADLARRTANEQDPLRHALLIALYGIAPRLLDDTCAEPLETLATHAAAARDSSAATQAALRRLAGRVLRHHDPGTSPALAAWALGVYEKLVVRHGAAGLGSPDPEPRTPPTRPGRGRRRQVRPQKERHRLDLVLRRGQEHDLFAVLRPCLRSARDRGEFGVAVALARVLGRRSWALGELQDDLRAAVRGAPEPIAREAAELWLAFPAGREERVLDLLREEPSAVVLPTVWRMVAERRTDLIHSLDMVLESRFATSPWVPPVRTGMAGRWTPAQRGLLRTWLTSIADDDRTPAAARVTAIQAMGRIGGSLDRLVALADHEDTVPAEAALESMAGADDPSRALSVLLGHARERSSPVIVASLARCCRMVPPSLLGPALERALTDSGGKVSLRKQVVRQLERNRPPGALDLLLRTWEDPGLHRDVRVAVAGALRRMPEDPRALDALGAAADRYAGELMLRTLFQARPVEFAPAARVAYADLIRRLLAAADSPGVRFRGAKAFAAWATWYQGGYQEIVTATGDPEAADGETATLVFLALLRTGTIRSETLDVLSRLAAAVPLEGRTTSMATPARDRVTKIAQHLAGMHSGESAIEPWQRGLSHDAVDVLAAEPLLLPEAVLIVKTALPAPVGTHAAVDPSALADGLCDLAEMLRDRPVLAAATAKELSSQRRYEKPVEPRTLLSSVRRLVDQGHLAANLLAVALTRVGGAHTDWAAEWRELLGELRASPDIEIRQEAWDVAVPETAIG
;
A
#
# COMPACT_ATOMS: atom_id res chain seq x y z
N MET A 1 -42.36 1.29 18.96
CA MET A 1 -43.35 1.89 19.89
C MET A 1 -44.12 2.95 19.12
N ARG A 2 -45.45 2.87 19.14
CA ARG A 2 -46.36 3.87 18.55
C ARG A 2 -46.14 5.25 19.20
N PRO A 3 -46.35 6.38 18.49
CA PRO A 3 -46.31 7.69 19.11
C PRO A 3 -47.55 7.84 20.00
N THR A 4 -47.32 8.01 21.30
CA THR A 4 -48.35 8.49 22.24
C THR A 4 -48.70 9.93 21.89
N GLU A 5 -49.99 10.22 21.82
CA GLU A 5 -50.55 11.57 21.64
C GLU A 5 -49.95 12.56 22.66
N PRO A 6 -49.64 13.81 22.26
CA PRO A 6 -49.17 14.81 23.18
C PRO A 6 -50.31 15.27 24.07
N ALA A 7 -50.17 15.07 25.39
CA ALA A 7 -50.99 15.77 26.37
C ALA A 7 -50.81 17.28 26.16
N HIS A 8 -51.93 18.01 26.06
CA HIS A 8 -51.94 19.47 26.06
C HIS A 8 -51.51 19.98 27.44
N GLU A 9 -50.21 20.16 27.65
CA GLU A 9 -49.68 21.06 28.68
C GLU A 9 -49.97 22.52 28.27
N PRO A 10 -50.39 23.40 29.20
CA PRO A 10 -50.69 24.78 28.89
C PRO A 10 -49.46 25.53 28.37
N VAL A 11 -49.65 26.33 27.31
CA VAL A 11 -48.60 27.08 26.56
C VAL A 11 -47.74 27.98 27.45
N ASN A 12 -48.23 28.38 28.62
CA ASN A 12 -47.52 29.27 29.55
C ASN A 12 -46.31 28.62 30.25
N ASP A 13 -46.24 27.28 30.38
CA ASP A 13 -45.07 26.58 30.97
C ASP A 13 -43.97 26.28 29.91
N VAL A 14 -44.21 26.60 28.64
CA VAL A 14 -43.31 26.32 27.51
C VAL A 14 -42.50 27.56 27.11
N ILE A 15 -42.93 28.76 27.48
CA ILE A 15 -42.26 30.02 27.14
C ILE A 15 -41.36 30.42 28.31
N ILE A 16 -40.07 30.12 28.18
CA ILE A 16 -39.03 30.56 29.13
C ILE A 16 -38.00 31.40 28.37
N SER A 17 -37.28 32.26 29.10
CA SER A 17 -36.21 33.05 28.52
C SER A 17 -35.01 32.18 28.10
N ALA A 18 -34.17 32.71 27.20
CA ALA A 18 -32.91 32.06 26.81
C ALA A 18 -32.01 31.76 28.02
N ALA A 19 -31.86 32.72 28.94
CA ALA A 19 -31.07 32.55 30.16
C ALA A 19 -31.60 31.43 31.07
N GLU A 20 -32.92 31.36 31.30
CA GLU A 20 -33.55 30.29 32.08
C GLU A 20 -33.38 28.93 31.41
N LEU A 21 -33.51 28.86 30.09
CA LEU A 21 -33.30 27.63 29.34
C LEU A 21 -31.86 27.13 29.51
N LEU A 22 -30.87 28.01 29.33
CA LEU A 22 -29.45 27.66 29.49
C LEU A 22 -29.13 27.21 30.92
N ALA A 23 -29.60 27.95 31.93
CA ALA A 23 -29.43 27.60 33.34
C ALA A 23 -30.01 26.20 33.67
N ARG A 24 -31.15 25.84 33.06
CA ARG A 24 -31.77 24.52 33.25
C ARG A 24 -30.97 23.38 32.61
N VAL A 25 -30.35 23.61 31.44
CA VAL A 25 -29.75 22.51 30.66
C VAL A 25 -28.23 22.40 30.82
N ASP A 26 -27.54 23.45 31.27
CA ASP A 26 -26.08 23.45 31.43
C ASP A 26 -25.55 22.43 32.47
N PRO A 27 -26.25 22.14 33.59
CA PRO A 27 -25.84 21.09 34.52
C PRO A 27 -25.95 19.67 33.94
N LEU A 28 -26.68 19.48 32.83
CA LEU A 28 -26.91 18.17 32.24
C LEU A 28 -25.69 17.66 31.44
N PRO A 29 -25.45 16.34 31.37
CA PRO A 29 -24.48 15.77 30.45
C PRO A 29 -24.85 16.09 29.00
N TYR A 30 -23.85 16.29 28.14
CA TYR A 30 -24.02 16.72 26.74
C TYR A 30 -25.15 15.97 25.98
N PRO A 31 -25.26 14.63 25.99
CA PRO A 31 -26.35 13.94 25.30
C PRO A 31 -27.75 14.29 25.81
N LEU A 32 -27.91 14.49 27.12
CA LEU A 32 -29.20 14.91 27.71
C LEU A 32 -29.46 16.38 27.43
N ARG A 33 -28.46 17.26 27.57
CA ARG A 33 -28.56 18.67 27.21
C ARG A 33 -29.04 18.87 25.76
N MET A 34 -28.38 18.23 24.80
CA MET A 34 -28.75 18.33 23.38
C MET A 34 -30.14 17.75 23.10
N ARG A 35 -30.57 16.73 23.86
CA ARG A 35 -31.91 16.15 23.78
C ARG A 35 -32.96 17.10 24.31
N GLU A 36 -32.76 17.69 25.49
CA GLU A 36 -33.71 18.64 26.09
C GLU A 36 -33.88 19.88 25.22
N LEU A 37 -32.78 20.45 24.71
CA LEU A 37 -32.82 21.55 23.74
C LEU A 37 -33.64 21.19 22.48
N ALA A 38 -33.42 19.98 21.93
CA ALA A 38 -34.15 19.52 20.76
C ALA A 38 -35.64 19.27 21.05
N LEU A 39 -35.99 18.73 22.22
CA LEU A 39 -37.38 18.51 22.63
C LEU A 39 -38.10 19.84 22.86
N HIS A 40 -37.43 20.80 23.49
CA HIS A 40 -37.98 22.14 23.69
C HIS A 40 -38.21 22.86 22.35
N ALA A 41 -37.24 22.83 21.43
CA ALA A 41 -37.41 23.39 20.09
C ALA A 41 -38.55 22.74 19.30
N ARG A 42 -38.74 21.42 19.44
CA ARG A 42 -39.86 20.70 18.79
C ARG A 42 -41.24 21.05 19.36
N ARG A 43 -41.32 21.40 20.66
CA ARG A 43 -42.57 21.87 21.27
C ARG A 43 -42.98 23.26 20.74
N LEU A 44 -42.00 24.12 20.46
CA LEU A 44 -42.22 25.45 19.90
C LEU A 44 -42.29 25.47 18.36
N ALA A 45 -42.06 24.34 17.69
CA ALA A 45 -42.00 24.27 16.23
C ALA A 45 -43.32 24.74 15.58
N GLY A 46 -43.22 25.62 14.58
CA GLY A 46 -44.38 26.22 13.90
C GLY A 46 -44.98 27.44 14.62
N THR A 47 -44.42 27.87 15.76
CA THR A 47 -44.82 29.09 16.47
C THR A 47 -43.79 30.20 16.27
N SER A 48 -44.21 31.47 16.38
CA SER A 48 -43.29 32.63 16.37
C SER A 48 -42.35 32.65 17.58
N TYR A 49 -42.76 32.05 18.70
CA TYR A 49 -41.95 31.98 19.92
C TYR A 49 -40.64 31.23 19.74
N LEU A 50 -40.59 30.22 18.87
CA LEU A 50 -39.32 29.56 18.56
C LEU A 50 -38.32 30.57 18.01
N ARG A 51 -38.73 31.40 17.05
CA ARG A 51 -37.83 32.36 16.43
C ARG A 51 -37.33 33.41 17.44
N VAL A 52 -38.22 33.94 18.26
CA VAL A 52 -37.86 34.88 19.34
C VAL A 52 -36.81 34.26 20.28
N LEU A 53 -37.03 33.02 20.72
CA LEU A 53 -36.07 32.33 21.59
C LEU A 53 -34.72 32.09 20.91
N LEU A 54 -34.70 31.80 19.62
CA LEU A 54 -33.45 31.64 18.85
C LEU A 54 -32.66 32.95 18.78
N ASP A 55 -33.35 34.07 18.54
CA ASP A 55 -32.76 35.40 18.49
C ASP A 55 -32.24 35.83 19.89
N ASP A 56 -33.01 35.55 20.95
CA ASP A 56 -32.59 35.78 22.34
C ASP A 56 -31.35 34.94 22.70
N LEU A 57 -31.31 33.65 22.29
CA LEU A 57 -30.13 32.81 22.47
C LEU A 57 -28.92 33.34 21.71
N CYS A 58 -29.09 33.94 20.54
CA CYS A 58 -27.99 34.60 19.83
C CYS A 58 -27.42 35.79 20.61
N ALA A 59 -28.27 36.54 21.32
CA ALA A 59 -27.84 37.67 22.15
C ALA A 59 -26.95 37.24 23.34
N GLU A 60 -27.05 35.99 23.81
CA GLU A 60 -26.21 35.42 24.87
C GLU A 60 -24.77 35.05 24.41
N GLY A 61 -24.41 35.32 23.15
CA GLY A 61 -23.05 35.17 22.60
C GLY A 61 -22.83 33.90 21.77
N GLU A 62 -21.57 33.51 21.56
CA GLU A 62 -21.18 32.42 20.62
C GLU A 62 -21.82 31.06 21.00
N TYR A 63 -21.80 30.72 22.30
CA TYR A 63 -22.39 29.46 22.77
C TYR A 63 -23.91 29.44 22.60
N GLY A 64 -24.58 30.56 22.90
CA GLY A 64 -26.00 30.72 22.70
C GLY A 64 -26.38 30.64 21.21
N THR A 65 -25.61 31.28 20.33
CA THR A 65 -25.77 31.21 18.87
C THR A 65 -25.64 29.77 18.32
N ARG A 66 -24.64 29.01 18.78
CA ARG A 66 -24.51 27.59 18.40
C ARG A 66 -25.65 26.73 18.94
N THR A 67 -26.17 27.07 20.10
CA THR A 67 -27.34 26.42 20.72
C THR A 67 -28.60 26.71 19.93
N ALA A 68 -28.81 27.97 19.54
CA ALA A 68 -29.89 28.41 18.66
C ALA A 68 -29.85 27.63 17.34
N LEU A 69 -28.70 27.54 16.68
CA LEU A 69 -28.58 26.76 15.44
C LEU A 69 -28.96 25.27 15.61
N HIS A 70 -28.58 24.63 16.71
CA HIS A 70 -29.01 23.25 17.00
C HIS A 70 -30.53 23.16 17.21
N MET A 71 -31.11 24.10 17.95
CA MET A 71 -32.56 24.18 18.17
C MET A 71 -33.32 24.45 16.88
N ALA A 72 -32.84 25.37 16.03
CA ALA A 72 -33.40 25.65 14.70
C ALA A 72 -33.44 24.38 13.83
N MET A 73 -32.34 23.61 13.80
CA MET A 73 -32.32 22.32 13.09
C MET A 73 -33.29 21.29 13.68
N ALA A 74 -33.44 21.26 15.01
CA ALA A 74 -34.33 20.31 15.69
C ALA A 74 -35.82 20.65 15.51
N GLY A 75 -36.16 21.95 15.54
CA GLY A 75 -37.49 22.50 15.32
C GLY A 75 -37.84 22.74 13.86
N ARG A 76 -36.89 22.55 12.94
CA ARG A 76 -37.01 22.80 11.49
C ARG A 76 -37.37 24.26 11.15
N GLU A 77 -36.82 25.21 11.90
CA GLU A 77 -36.89 26.64 11.56
C GLU A 77 -35.89 26.89 10.42
N ILE A 78 -36.36 26.79 9.18
CA ILE A 78 -35.49 26.87 7.99
C ILE A 78 -35.00 28.30 7.77
N GLY A 79 -35.82 29.31 8.04
CA GLY A 79 -35.45 30.71 7.85
C GLY A 79 -34.19 31.08 8.64
N PHE A 80 -34.09 30.65 9.91
CA PHE A 80 -32.90 30.86 10.73
C PHE A 80 -31.66 30.18 10.15
N ILE A 81 -31.82 29.00 9.55
CA ILE A 81 -30.68 28.31 8.91
C ILE A 81 -30.23 29.09 7.67
N GLU A 82 -31.15 29.64 6.89
CA GLU A 82 -30.85 30.51 5.73
C GLU A 82 -30.09 31.76 6.19
N ASP A 83 -30.58 32.44 7.23
CA ASP A 83 -29.94 33.62 7.82
C ASP A 83 -28.52 33.31 8.30
N VAL A 84 -28.33 32.15 8.94
CA VAL A 84 -26.99 31.71 9.39
C VAL A 84 -26.07 31.41 8.20
N LEU A 85 -26.57 30.80 7.13
CA LEU A 85 -25.78 30.50 5.93
C LEU A 85 -25.34 31.78 5.20
N ALA A 86 -26.14 32.85 5.27
CA ALA A 86 -25.82 34.17 4.73
C ALA A 86 -25.06 35.08 5.71
N GLY A 87 -25.10 34.80 7.02
CA GLY A 87 -24.53 35.64 8.08
C GLY A 87 -22.99 35.66 8.12
N PRO A 88 -22.32 36.57 8.85
CA PRO A 88 -20.87 36.78 8.73
C PRO A 88 -19.97 35.71 9.41
N ASP A 89 -20.52 34.85 10.27
CA ASP A 89 -19.74 33.85 11.02
C ASP A 89 -19.49 32.57 10.20
N MET A 90 -18.25 32.39 9.74
CA MET A 90 -17.85 31.28 8.88
C MET A 90 -17.89 29.91 9.57
N ASP A 91 -17.62 29.85 10.87
CA ASP A 91 -17.66 28.60 11.64
C ASP A 91 -19.10 28.17 11.94
N LEU A 92 -19.98 29.14 12.15
CA LEU A 92 -21.41 28.91 12.26
C LEU A 92 -22.04 28.49 10.93
N ARG A 93 -21.69 29.12 9.81
CA ARG A 93 -22.05 28.66 8.44
C ARG A 93 -21.64 27.20 8.24
N ARG A 94 -20.40 26.86 8.61
CA ARG A 94 -19.88 25.49 8.51
C ARG A 94 -20.71 24.50 9.34
N ALA A 95 -21.13 24.89 10.54
CA ALA A 95 -22.01 24.09 11.37
C ALA A 95 -23.41 23.94 10.73
N ALA A 96 -23.93 25.00 10.12
CA ALA A 96 -25.25 25.04 9.46
C ALA A 96 -25.35 24.11 8.25
N LEU A 97 -24.23 23.76 7.61
CA LEU A 97 -24.18 22.76 6.53
C LEU A 97 -24.77 21.39 6.93
N ARG A 98 -24.81 21.06 8.23
CA ARG A 98 -25.54 19.87 8.70
C ARG A 98 -27.02 19.96 8.34
N GLY A 99 -27.63 21.13 8.48
CA GLY A 99 -29.01 21.43 8.09
C GLY A 99 -29.22 21.22 6.59
N VAL A 100 -28.35 21.79 5.75
CA VAL A 100 -28.39 21.62 4.27
C VAL A 100 -28.42 20.14 3.85
N ARG A 101 -27.69 19.28 4.58
CA ARG A 101 -27.67 17.82 4.31
C ARG A 101 -28.96 17.11 4.71
N THR A 102 -29.65 17.56 5.76
CA THR A 102 -30.72 16.78 6.41
C THR A 102 -32.11 17.40 6.33
N LEU A 103 -32.22 18.66 5.92
CA LEU A 103 -33.44 19.46 5.88
C LEU A 103 -33.64 20.06 4.48
N PRO A 104 -34.88 20.44 4.10
CA PRO A 104 -35.18 21.04 2.79
C PRO A 104 -34.79 22.52 2.74
N VAL A 105 -33.56 22.87 3.11
CA VAL A 105 -33.00 24.23 2.93
C VAL A 105 -32.94 24.54 1.43
N PRO A 106 -33.40 25.69 0.94
CA PRO A 106 -33.33 26.08 -0.47
C PRO A 106 -31.91 26.08 -1.04
N ASP A 107 -31.79 25.82 -2.34
CA ASP A 107 -30.49 25.79 -3.03
C ASP A 107 -29.78 27.16 -3.01
N GLU A 108 -30.54 28.26 -3.10
CA GLU A 108 -30.02 29.64 -3.04
C GLU A 108 -29.35 29.93 -1.69
N ALA A 109 -29.99 29.57 -0.58
CA ALA A 109 -29.42 29.74 0.75
C ALA A 109 -28.18 28.86 0.98
N ALA A 110 -28.17 27.64 0.44
CA ALA A 110 -26.99 26.78 0.49
C ALA A 110 -25.82 27.34 -0.36
N ALA A 111 -26.11 28.00 -1.48
CA ALA A 111 -25.12 28.67 -2.32
C ALA A 111 -24.52 29.91 -1.63
N ALA A 112 -25.32 30.69 -0.90
CA ALA A 112 -24.88 31.87 -0.14
C ALA A 112 -23.75 31.55 0.87
N ALA A 113 -23.64 30.30 1.31
CA ALA A 113 -22.54 29.84 2.16
C ALA A 113 -21.14 29.96 1.50
N LEU A 114 -21.06 30.13 0.17
CA LEU A 114 -19.82 30.37 -0.58
C LEU A 114 -19.37 31.84 -0.60
N ASP A 115 -20.23 32.76 -0.19
CA ASP A 115 -19.91 34.19 -0.19
C ASP A 115 -18.76 34.47 0.78
N ASP A 116 -17.65 34.96 0.24
CA ASP A 116 -16.39 35.16 0.98
C ASP A 116 -15.94 33.94 1.82
N ALA A 117 -16.26 32.73 1.35
CA ALA A 117 -16.03 31.53 2.14
C ALA A 117 -14.54 31.11 2.15
N PRO A 118 -13.96 30.84 3.34
CA PRO A 118 -12.62 30.28 3.44
C PRO A 118 -12.56 28.86 2.84
N LEU A 119 -11.37 28.42 2.39
CA LEU A 119 -11.19 27.13 1.72
C LEU A 119 -11.81 25.94 2.49
N ASP A 120 -11.71 25.95 3.81
CA ASP A 120 -12.26 24.89 4.65
C ASP A 120 -13.79 24.81 4.65
N LEU A 121 -14.48 25.96 4.56
CA LEU A 121 -15.93 26.03 4.43
C LEU A 121 -16.37 25.56 3.04
N ARG A 122 -15.67 26.01 1.98
CA ARG A 122 -15.94 25.61 0.58
C ARG A 122 -15.84 24.09 0.40
N LEU A 123 -14.76 23.48 0.87
CA LEU A 123 -14.58 22.03 0.84
C LEU A 123 -15.61 21.27 1.72
N ALA A 124 -16.07 21.88 2.82
CA ALA A 124 -17.14 21.31 3.63
C ALA A 124 -18.49 21.35 2.90
N LEU A 125 -18.80 22.43 2.19
CA LEU A 125 -20.00 22.54 1.37
C LEU A 125 -19.99 21.49 0.26
N TYR A 126 -18.90 21.34 -0.51
CA TYR A 126 -18.84 20.34 -1.60
C TYR A 126 -19.09 18.92 -1.08
N ARG A 127 -18.54 18.57 0.09
CA ARG A 127 -18.80 17.28 0.76
C ARG A 127 -20.25 17.16 1.23
N THR A 128 -20.85 18.25 1.70
CA THR A 128 -22.25 18.32 2.10
C THR A 128 -23.16 18.09 0.90
N LEU A 129 -22.92 18.75 -0.24
CA LEU A 129 -23.67 18.53 -1.49
C LEU A 129 -23.56 17.09 -1.97
N LEU A 130 -22.35 16.52 -1.92
CA LEU A 130 -22.10 15.12 -2.24
C LEU A 130 -22.95 14.17 -1.37
N HIS A 131 -22.90 14.33 -0.05
CA HIS A 131 -23.60 13.46 0.90
C HIS A 131 -25.10 13.71 0.96
N GLY A 132 -25.55 14.94 0.68
CA GLY A 132 -26.96 15.34 0.60
C GLY A 132 -27.62 15.04 -0.75
N ARG A 133 -26.86 14.59 -1.76
CA ARG A 133 -27.32 14.31 -3.14
C ARG A 133 -27.98 15.53 -3.81
N ARG A 134 -27.40 16.71 -3.62
CA ARG A 134 -27.87 17.97 -4.22
C ARG A 134 -27.20 18.20 -5.58
N GLU A 135 -27.53 17.33 -6.55
CA GLU A 135 -26.83 17.29 -7.85
C GLU A 135 -27.08 18.55 -8.67
N ALA A 136 -28.32 19.05 -8.75
CA ALA A 136 -28.66 20.26 -9.49
C ALA A 136 -27.88 21.50 -8.99
N LEU A 137 -27.81 21.71 -7.67
CA LEU A 137 -27.02 22.78 -7.07
C LEU A 137 -25.52 22.62 -7.36
N ALA A 138 -24.98 21.41 -7.23
CA ALA A 138 -23.57 21.17 -7.56
C ALA A 138 -23.26 21.48 -9.02
N GLU A 139 -24.16 21.13 -9.94
CA GLU A 139 -24.03 21.42 -11.37
C GLU A 139 -24.14 22.92 -11.68
N ALA A 140 -25.03 23.64 -10.98
CA ALA A 140 -25.17 25.09 -11.12
C ALA A 140 -23.93 25.84 -10.60
N LEU A 141 -23.31 25.38 -9.52
CA LEU A 141 -22.12 25.99 -8.92
C LEU A 141 -20.81 25.67 -9.67
N LEU A 142 -20.75 24.57 -10.42
CA LEU A 142 -19.51 24.08 -11.03
C LEU A 142 -18.80 25.12 -11.93
N PRO A 143 -19.49 25.86 -12.82
CA PRO A 143 -18.84 26.89 -13.65
C PRO A 143 -18.25 28.05 -12.84
N ASP A 144 -18.97 28.55 -11.82
CA ASP A 144 -18.48 29.63 -10.95
C ASP A 144 -17.28 29.17 -10.12
N VAL A 145 -17.36 27.95 -9.57
CA VAL A 145 -16.26 27.34 -8.80
C VAL A 145 -14.99 27.20 -9.65
N HIS A 146 -15.16 26.76 -10.90
CA HIS A 146 -14.08 26.66 -11.86
C HIS A 146 -13.47 28.04 -12.18
N ALA A 147 -14.32 29.05 -12.44
CA ALA A 147 -13.84 30.39 -12.76
C ALA A 147 -13.11 31.08 -11.61
N ARG A 148 -13.61 30.95 -10.37
CA ARG A 148 -13.06 31.66 -9.20
C ARG A 148 -11.86 30.95 -8.58
N TRP A 149 -11.87 29.61 -8.54
CA TRP A 149 -10.89 28.83 -7.79
C TRP A 149 -10.18 27.74 -8.61
N GLY A 150 -10.49 27.61 -9.90
CA GLY A 150 -9.79 26.77 -10.85
C GLY A 150 -10.08 25.28 -10.78
N ASP A 151 -9.34 24.54 -11.61
CA ASP A 151 -9.59 23.14 -11.94
C ASP A 151 -9.57 22.20 -10.73
N HIS A 152 -8.69 22.46 -9.75
CA HIS A 152 -8.57 21.62 -8.55
C HIS A 152 -9.84 21.62 -7.72
N GLU A 153 -10.49 22.76 -7.56
CA GLU A 153 -11.72 22.84 -6.77
C GLU A 153 -12.93 22.38 -7.56
N ALA A 154 -13.00 22.71 -8.85
CA ALA A 154 -14.02 22.16 -9.75
C ALA A 154 -13.98 20.62 -9.74
N ALA A 155 -12.80 20.02 -9.78
CA ALA A 155 -12.61 18.57 -9.70
C ALA A 155 -13.02 17.96 -8.35
N VAL A 156 -12.96 18.73 -7.25
CA VAL A 156 -13.42 18.28 -5.92
C VAL A 156 -14.96 18.31 -5.83
N LEU A 157 -15.62 19.27 -6.48
CA LEU A 157 -17.08 19.36 -6.55
C LEU A 157 -17.69 18.33 -7.52
N LEU A 158 -16.96 17.96 -8.57
CA LEU A 158 -17.40 17.07 -9.64
C LEU A 158 -18.12 15.78 -9.17
N PRO A 159 -17.67 15.05 -8.12
CA PRO A 159 -18.37 13.84 -7.65
C PRO A 159 -19.79 14.09 -7.12
N ALA A 160 -20.15 15.34 -6.77
CA ALA A 160 -21.49 15.72 -6.34
C ALA A 160 -22.44 16.02 -7.51
N CYS A 161 -21.93 16.17 -8.74
CA CYS A 161 -22.73 16.40 -9.94
C CYS A 161 -23.34 15.10 -10.49
N GLY A 162 -24.31 15.22 -11.41
CA GLY A 162 -24.91 14.11 -12.13
C GLY A 162 -24.01 13.54 -13.23
N ALA A 163 -24.31 12.31 -13.68
CA ALA A 163 -23.45 11.55 -14.59
C ALA A 163 -23.18 12.25 -15.94
N ARG A 164 -24.16 12.98 -16.48
CA ARG A 164 -24.02 13.74 -17.74
C ARG A 164 -22.99 14.85 -17.61
N THR A 165 -23.06 15.62 -16.53
CA THR A 165 -22.13 16.72 -16.26
C THR A 165 -20.73 16.18 -15.99
N VAL A 166 -20.60 15.09 -15.23
CA VAL A 166 -19.30 14.44 -14.99
C VAL A 166 -18.68 13.95 -16.29
N THR A 167 -19.45 13.31 -17.18
CA THR A 167 -18.94 12.83 -18.48
C THR A 167 -18.43 13.99 -19.34
N ARG A 168 -19.07 15.17 -19.28
CA ARG A 168 -18.65 16.36 -20.02
C ARG A 168 -17.40 17.01 -19.46
N TRP A 169 -17.30 17.16 -18.14
CA TRP A 169 -16.23 17.95 -17.50
C TRP A 169 -15.01 17.12 -17.08
N LEU A 170 -15.17 15.82 -16.79
CA LEU A 170 -14.08 14.98 -16.31
C LEU A 170 -12.89 14.89 -17.29
N PRO A 171 -13.06 14.79 -18.62
CA PRO A 171 -11.91 14.75 -19.54
C PRO A 171 -10.99 15.98 -19.41
N GLY A 172 -11.55 17.17 -19.20
CA GLY A 172 -10.79 18.40 -18.97
C GLY A 172 -10.15 18.46 -17.57
N LEU A 173 -10.88 17.98 -16.56
CA LEU A 173 -10.49 18.09 -15.15
C LEU A 173 -9.74 16.87 -14.58
N ALA A 174 -9.54 15.80 -15.34
CA ALA A 174 -8.95 14.55 -14.86
C ALA A 174 -7.56 14.73 -14.22
N HIS A 175 -6.79 15.70 -14.71
CA HIS A 175 -5.47 16.05 -14.18
C HIS A 175 -5.53 16.65 -12.76
N ALA A 176 -6.64 17.29 -12.40
CA ALA A 176 -6.87 17.97 -11.14
C ALA A 176 -7.62 17.12 -10.08
N VAL A 177 -8.13 15.95 -10.47
CA VAL A 177 -8.86 15.05 -9.57
C VAL A 177 -7.95 14.48 -8.49
N THR A 178 -8.28 14.79 -7.23
CA THR A 178 -7.58 14.26 -6.05
C THR A 178 -8.25 13.02 -5.45
N SER A 179 -9.56 12.81 -5.68
CA SER A 179 -10.33 11.70 -5.11
C SER A 179 -11.04 10.87 -6.19
N TRP A 180 -10.26 10.03 -6.88
CA TRP A 180 -10.77 9.06 -7.85
C TRP A 180 -11.75 8.04 -7.25
N THR A 181 -11.66 7.77 -5.95
CA THR A 181 -12.56 6.83 -5.25
C THR A 181 -14.00 7.31 -5.21
N ALA A 182 -14.23 8.62 -5.04
CA ALA A 182 -15.59 9.19 -5.04
C ALA A 182 -16.23 9.08 -6.43
N LEU A 183 -15.45 9.42 -7.48
CA LEU A 183 -15.88 9.29 -8.88
C LEU A 183 -16.14 7.82 -9.25
N GLY A 184 -15.21 6.92 -8.97
CA GLY A 184 -15.37 5.50 -9.30
C GLY A 184 -16.57 4.84 -8.63
N LYS A 185 -16.95 5.32 -7.43
CA LYS A 185 -18.13 4.82 -6.71
C LYS A 185 -19.46 5.33 -7.28
N ARG A 186 -19.52 6.59 -7.76
CA ARG A 186 -20.78 7.22 -8.21
C ARG A 186 -20.96 7.24 -9.72
N HIS A 187 -19.85 7.37 -10.46
CA HIS A 187 -19.79 7.60 -11.90
C HIS A 187 -18.81 6.62 -12.57
N PRO A 188 -19.01 5.29 -12.40
CA PRO A 188 -18.07 4.28 -12.87
C PRO A 188 -17.85 4.34 -14.39
N GLY A 189 -18.91 4.58 -15.17
CA GLY A 189 -18.84 4.70 -16.62
C GLY A 189 -17.94 5.84 -17.09
N ALA A 190 -18.09 7.04 -16.51
CA ALA A 190 -17.25 8.20 -16.87
C ALA A 190 -15.77 7.99 -16.51
N VAL A 191 -15.48 7.29 -15.41
CA VAL A 191 -14.10 6.96 -15.03
C VAL A 191 -13.45 5.98 -16.02
N LEU A 192 -14.18 4.95 -16.47
CA LEU A 192 -13.67 4.00 -17.46
C LEU A 192 -13.53 4.63 -18.85
N GLU A 193 -14.40 5.58 -19.20
CA GLU A 193 -14.30 6.31 -20.47
C GLU A 193 -13.03 7.19 -20.51
N VAL A 194 -12.79 7.96 -19.45
CA VAL A 194 -11.58 8.78 -19.34
C VAL A 194 -10.32 7.92 -19.29
N ALA A 195 -10.40 6.73 -18.69
CA ALA A 195 -9.32 5.76 -18.74
C ALA A 195 -9.00 5.32 -20.18
N HIS A 196 -10.03 4.93 -20.94
CA HIS A 196 -9.88 4.55 -22.35
C HIS A 196 -9.29 5.71 -23.17
N GLN A 197 -9.79 6.94 -22.99
CA GLN A 197 -9.28 8.13 -23.69
C GLN A 197 -7.82 8.45 -23.35
N GLU A 198 -7.44 8.44 -22.07
CA GLU A 198 -6.07 8.77 -21.66
C GLU A 198 -5.06 7.71 -22.12
N LEU A 199 -5.42 6.43 -22.08
CA LEU A 199 -4.59 5.34 -22.59
C LEU A 199 -4.42 5.44 -24.12
N SER A 200 -5.51 5.72 -24.84
CA SER A 200 -5.48 5.88 -26.30
C SER A 200 -4.70 7.11 -26.78
N THR A 201 -4.58 8.14 -25.94
CA THR A 201 -3.80 9.37 -26.23
C THR A 201 -2.33 9.28 -25.79
N GLY A 202 -1.85 8.07 -25.48
CA GLY A 202 -0.44 7.81 -25.21
C GLY A 202 -0.01 7.98 -23.75
N THR A 203 -0.95 8.07 -22.79
CA THR A 203 -0.59 8.08 -21.37
C THR A 203 -0.06 6.71 -20.96
N PRO A 204 1.15 6.60 -20.36
CA PRO A 204 1.67 5.32 -19.93
C PRO A 204 0.75 4.65 -18.90
N ALA A 205 0.35 3.41 -19.16
CA ALA A 205 -0.61 2.66 -18.33
C ALA A 205 -0.24 2.59 -16.84
N TRP A 206 1.06 2.48 -16.52
CA TRP A 206 1.53 2.46 -15.13
C TRP A 206 1.31 3.80 -14.42
N GLU A 207 1.46 4.93 -15.13
CA GLU A 207 1.33 6.27 -14.56
C GLU A 207 -0.14 6.62 -14.34
N TRP A 208 -0.98 6.24 -15.31
CA TRP A 208 -2.43 6.26 -15.18
C TRP A 208 -2.88 5.44 -13.96
N TRP A 209 -2.52 4.14 -13.89
CA TRP A 209 -2.92 3.26 -12.78
C TRP A 209 -2.49 3.80 -11.41
N ARG A 210 -1.28 4.38 -11.33
CA ARG A 210 -0.76 4.98 -10.09
C ARG A 210 -1.62 6.18 -9.63
N ARG A 211 -2.21 6.94 -10.56
CA ARG A 211 -3.04 8.11 -10.26
C ARG A 211 -4.47 7.72 -9.88
N CYS A 212 -5.13 6.88 -10.66
CA CYS A 212 -6.57 6.62 -10.53
C CYS A 212 -6.95 5.22 -10.01
N GLY A 213 -5.99 4.31 -9.80
CA GLY A 213 -6.25 2.87 -9.59
C GLY A 213 -7.29 2.52 -8.53
N ALA A 214 -7.31 3.22 -7.38
CA ALA A 214 -8.32 2.97 -6.34
C ALA A 214 -9.75 3.35 -6.76
N GLY A 215 -9.90 4.37 -7.61
CA GLY A 215 -11.19 4.73 -8.21
C GLY A 215 -11.58 3.77 -9.32
N VAL A 216 -10.63 3.40 -10.17
CA VAL A 216 -10.84 2.42 -11.26
C VAL A 216 -11.25 1.06 -10.70
N GLU A 217 -10.68 0.60 -9.59
CA GLU A 217 -11.13 -0.64 -8.95
C GLU A 217 -12.60 -0.58 -8.49
N LEU A 218 -13.03 0.56 -7.95
CA LEU A 218 -14.45 0.74 -7.60
C LEU A 218 -15.33 0.80 -8.85
N ALA A 219 -14.85 1.43 -9.93
CA ALA A 219 -15.56 1.45 -11.20
C ALA A 219 -15.65 0.05 -11.82
N ALA A 220 -14.57 -0.74 -11.76
CA ALA A 220 -14.51 -2.13 -12.23
C ALA A 220 -15.43 -3.08 -11.45
N LEU A 221 -15.66 -2.82 -10.16
CA LEU A 221 -16.66 -3.55 -9.38
C LEU A 221 -18.09 -3.30 -9.86
N ALA A 222 -18.38 -2.07 -10.30
CA ALA A 222 -19.70 -1.71 -10.82
C ALA A 222 -19.88 -2.11 -12.30
N GLU A 223 -18.83 -2.02 -13.10
CA GLU A 223 -18.83 -2.21 -14.56
C GLU A 223 -17.77 -3.25 -15.00
N PRO A 224 -17.86 -4.52 -14.56
CA PRO A 224 -16.81 -5.52 -14.77
C PRO A 224 -16.61 -5.88 -16.25
N SER A 225 -17.67 -5.87 -17.06
CA SER A 225 -17.60 -6.15 -18.50
C SER A 225 -16.78 -5.09 -19.25
N ARG A 226 -17.03 -3.81 -18.96
CA ARG A 226 -16.28 -2.68 -19.55
C ARG A 226 -14.82 -2.68 -19.09
N MET A 227 -14.58 -3.02 -17.82
CA MET A 227 -13.22 -3.20 -17.33
C MET A 227 -12.47 -4.32 -18.06
N LEU A 228 -13.11 -5.47 -18.29
CA LEU A 228 -12.50 -6.57 -19.06
C LEU A 228 -12.14 -6.13 -20.48
N ALA A 229 -13.03 -5.39 -21.16
CA ALA A 229 -12.75 -4.86 -22.49
C ALA A 229 -11.56 -3.88 -22.49
N LEU A 230 -11.53 -2.93 -21.54
CA LEU A 230 -10.42 -1.97 -21.38
C LEU A 230 -9.08 -2.68 -21.12
N LEU A 231 -9.09 -3.70 -20.25
CA LEU A 231 -7.88 -4.46 -19.91
C LEU A 231 -7.34 -5.23 -21.12
N GLU A 232 -8.20 -5.76 -21.97
CA GLU A 232 -7.82 -6.49 -23.18
C GLU A 232 -7.33 -5.54 -24.29
N GLU A 233 -8.08 -4.47 -24.55
CA GLU A 233 -7.76 -3.49 -25.60
C GLU A 233 -6.39 -2.83 -25.41
N HIS A 234 -6.04 -2.49 -24.16
CA HIS A 234 -4.78 -1.83 -23.83
C HIS A 234 -3.72 -2.79 -23.26
N GLU A 235 -3.93 -4.11 -23.40
CA GLU A 235 -3.02 -5.19 -22.97
C GLU A 235 -2.53 -5.08 -21.50
N LEU A 236 -3.41 -4.66 -20.59
CA LEU A 236 -3.10 -4.27 -19.21
C LEU A 236 -2.95 -5.46 -18.23
N ARG A 237 -2.28 -6.54 -18.66
CA ARG A 237 -2.14 -7.79 -17.88
C ARG A 237 -1.48 -7.60 -16.52
N HIS A 238 -0.44 -6.77 -16.44
CA HIS A 238 0.28 -6.46 -15.20
C HIS A 238 -0.59 -5.76 -14.15
N GLN A 239 -1.45 -4.87 -14.63
CA GLN A 239 -2.40 -4.13 -13.80
C GLN A 239 -3.53 -5.06 -13.35
N ALA A 240 -4.01 -5.96 -14.22
CA ALA A 240 -4.98 -6.99 -13.87
C ALA A 240 -4.48 -7.89 -12.72
N ALA A 241 -3.20 -8.29 -12.72
CA ALA A 241 -2.60 -9.09 -11.66
C ALA A 241 -2.50 -8.37 -10.30
N ARG A 242 -2.66 -7.04 -10.28
CA ARG A 242 -2.62 -6.17 -9.09
C ARG A 242 -3.99 -5.78 -8.56
N LEU A 243 -5.07 -6.17 -9.25
CA LEU A 243 -6.44 -5.91 -8.84
C LEU A 243 -6.76 -6.54 -7.47
N SER A 244 -7.59 -5.88 -6.69
CA SER A 244 -8.06 -6.42 -5.43
C SER A 244 -8.94 -7.68 -5.61
N PRO A 245 -8.95 -8.61 -4.63
CA PRO A 245 -9.76 -9.84 -4.70
C PRO A 245 -11.26 -9.62 -4.98
N PRO A 246 -11.93 -8.57 -4.47
CA PRO A 246 -13.31 -8.29 -4.83
C PRO A 246 -13.50 -8.00 -6.32
N VAL A 247 -12.61 -7.20 -6.92
CA VAL A 247 -12.68 -6.86 -8.36
C VAL A 247 -12.48 -8.10 -9.20
N LEU A 248 -11.43 -8.88 -8.90
CA LEU A 248 -11.16 -10.14 -9.59
C LEU A 248 -12.33 -11.11 -9.52
N ASN A 249 -13.07 -11.12 -8.39
CA ASN A 249 -14.29 -11.91 -8.27
C ASN A 249 -15.43 -11.41 -9.14
N ALA A 250 -15.59 -10.10 -9.32
CA ALA A 250 -16.56 -9.53 -10.24
C ALA A 250 -16.20 -9.84 -11.70
N LEU A 251 -14.94 -9.67 -12.10
CA LEU A 251 -14.46 -10.01 -13.45
C LEU A 251 -14.61 -11.50 -13.74
N PHE A 252 -14.24 -12.36 -12.79
CA PHE A 252 -14.37 -13.82 -12.92
C PHE A 252 -15.81 -14.29 -13.08
N ARG A 253 -16.76 -13.67 -12.38
CA ARG A 253 -18.19 -13.94 -12.54
C ARG A 253 -18.73 -13.48 -13.89
N THR A 254 -18.12 -12.44 -14.46
CA THR A 254 -18.51 -11.87 -15.75
C THR A 254 -18.02 -12.76 -16.89
N ASP A 255 -16.72 -13.07 -16.92
CA ASP A 255 -16.14 -14.03 -17.85
C ASP A 255 -14.88 -14.67 -17.27
N SER A 256 -15.03 -15.90 -16.77
CA SER A 256 -13.93 -16.63 -16.16
C SER A 256 -12.83 -17.00 -17.16
N ALA A 257 -13.17 -17.21 -18.43
CA ALA A 257 -12.21 -17.65 -19.44
C ALA A 257 -11.31 -16.49 -19.89
N ARG A 258 -11.90 -15.31 -20.12
CA ARG A 258 -11.16 -14.07 -20.46
C ARG A 258 -10.17 -13.67 -19.37
N ILE A 259 -10.63 -13.58 -18.11
CA ILE A 259 -9.76 -13.19 -17.00
C ILE A 259 -8.69 -14.24 -16.69
N ALA A 260 -9.01 -15.53 -16.84
CA ALA A 260 -8.04 -16.61 -16.66
C ALA A 260 -6.95 -16.56 -17.73
N ARG A 261 -7.30 -16.32 -19.01
CA ARG A 261 -6.30 -16.11 -20.08
C ARG A 261 -5.37 -14.94 -19.74
N MET A 262 -5.92 -13.83 -19.24
CA MET A 262 -5.12 -12.64 -18.91
C MET A 262 -4.18 -12.84 -17.71
N ILE A 263 -4.61 -13.52 -16.65
CA ILE A 263 -3.83 -13.68 -15.41
C ILE A 263 -2.82 -14.84 -15.48
N SER A 264 -3.13 -15.91 -16.21
CA SER A 264 -2.33 -17.15 -16.14
C SER A 264 -1.06 -17.15 -16.98
N HIS A 265 -0.89 -16.17 -17.88
CA HIS A 265 0.26 -16.11 -18.78
C HIS A 265 1.37 -15.14 -18.30
N ASP A 266 1.19 -14.49 -17.13
CA ASP A 266 2.17 -13.62 -16.48
C ASP A 266 2.86 -14.35 -15.31
N THR A 267 3.75 -15.30 -15.65
CA THR A 267 4.48 -16.13 -14.67
C THR A 267 5.85 -15.57 -14.29
N SER A 268 6.29 -14.45 -14.89
CA SER A 268 7.61 -13.84 -14.61
C SER A 268 7.61 -13.05 -13.29
N TRP A 269 6.50 -12.40 -12.93
CA TRP A 269 6.33 -11.68 -11.67
C TRP A 269 5.45 -12.44 -10.68
N GLY A 270 6.00 -13.55 -10.17
CA GLY A 270 5.62 -14.26 -8.96
C GLY A 270 4.15 -14.15 -8.51
N TRP A 271 3.30 -15.08 -8.95
CA TRP A 271 1.94 -15.36 -8.49
C TRP A 271 1.51 -14.58 -7.24
N THR A 272 0.80 -13.47 -7.43
CA THR A 272 0.19 -12.73 -6.33
C THR A 272 -0.93 -13.56 -5.69
N GLY A 273 -1.44 -13.15 -4.51
CA GLY A 273 -2.58 -13.84 -3.87
C GLY A 273 -3.82 -13.95 -4.77
N ALA A 274 -3.93 -13.12 -5.81
CA ALA A 274 -4.95 -13.15 -6.85
C ALA A 274 -4.98 -14.46 -7.66
N ALA A 275 -3.82 -14.97 -8.07
CA ALA A 275 -3.74 -16.17 -8.90
C ALA A 275 -4.07 -17.45 -8.08
N LEU A 276 -3.61 -17.54 -6.83
CA LEU A 276 -4.04 -18.61 -5.91
C LEU A 276 -5.54 -18.53 -5.57
N TRP A 277 -6.10 -17.32 -5.50
CA TRP A 277 -7.54 -17.11 -5.35
C TRP A 277 -8.32 -17.61 -6.58
N LEU A 278 -7.84 -17.30 -7.79
CA LEU A 278 -8.42 -17.74 -9.06
C LEU A 278 -8.43 -19.27 -9.16
N VAL A 279 -7.30 -19.93 -8.84
CA VAL A 279 -7.20 -21.40 -8.90
C VAL A 279 -8.14 -22.08 -7.90
N ARG A 280 -8.34 -21.49 -6.71
CA ARG A 280 -9.36 -21.98 -5.75
C ARG A 280 -10.78 -21.94 -6.32
N ARG A 281 -11.08 -20.99 -7.21
CA ARG A 281 -12.38 -20.87 -7.91
C ARG A 281 -12.46 -21.79 -9.12
N MET A 282 -11.35 -22.08 -9.78
CA MET A 282 -11.25 -22.99 -10.92
C MET A 282 -11.30 -24.49 -10.54
N ARG A 283 -11.32 -24.84 -9.24
CA ARG A 283 -11.36 -26.25 -8.75
C ARG A 283 -12.47 -27.12 -9.34
N ALA A 284 -13.57 -26.50 -9.80
CA ALA A 284 -14.73 -27.18 -10.38
C ALA A 284 -14.68 -27.32 -11.91
N ARG A 285 -13.63 -26.81 -12.57
CA ARG A 285 -13.48 -26.82 -14.04
C ARG A 285 -12.74 -28.07 -14.56
N PRO A 286 -12.84 -28.39 -15.86
CA PRO A 286 -12.12 -29.50 -16.50
C PRO A 286 -10.60 -29.44 -16.30
N GLU A 287 -9.92 -30.59 -16.37
CA GLU A 287 -8.46 -30.67 -16.18
C GLU A 287 -7.69 -29.89 -17.24
N SER A 288 -8.16 -29.89 -18.48
CA SER A 288 -7.58 -29.10 -19.58
C SER A 288 -7.48 -27.63 -19.23
N GLU A 289 -8.54 -27.02 -18.71
CA GLU A 289 -8.55 -25.61 -18.29
C GLU A 289 -7.61 -25.36 -17.10
N ILE A 290 -7.56 -26.26 -16.11
CA ILE A 290 -6.64 -26.11 -14.96
C ILE A 290 -5.17 -26.19 -15.41
N LEU A 291 -4.86 -27.07 -16.36
CA LEU A 291 -3.51 -27.23 -16.91
C LEU A 291 -3.03 -26.00 -17.69
N THR A 292 -3.93 -25.24 -18.31
CA THR A 292 -3.56 -23.94 -18.92
C THR A 292 -3.07 -22.92 -17.89
N LEU A 293 -3.45 -23.07 -16.61
CA LEU A 293 -3.05 -22.15 -15.53
C LEU A 293 -1.90 -22.70 -14.68
N ALA A 294 -1.40 -23.91 -14.95
CA ALA A 294 -0.36 -24.54 -14.14
C ALA A 294 1.00 -23.85 -14.35
N PRO A 295 1.66 -23.36 -13.28
CA PRO A 295 2.98 -22.73 -13.38
C PRO A 295 4.09 -23.76 -13.58
N ASP A 296 5.13 -23.41 -14.35
CA ASP A 296 6.32 -24.25 -14.57
C ASP A 296 7.40 -24.11 -13.48
N SER A 297 7.16 -23.31 -12.43
CA SER A 297 8.17 -22.87 -11.46
C SER A 297 7.94 -23.40 -10.04
N TYR A 298 8.81 -23.01 -9.10
CA TYR A 298 8.83 -23.37 -7.67
C TYR A 298 7.53 -23.11 -6.88
N ARG A 299 6.51 -22.51 -7.51
CA ARG A 299 5.19 -22.23 -6.91
C ARG A 299 4.14 -23.29 -7.24
N LEU A 300 4.55 -24.35 -7.92
CA LEU A 300 3.68 -25.48 -8.20
C LEU A 300 3.17 -26.15 -6.91
N ASP A 301 3.89 -26.04 -5.79
CA ASP A 301 3.45 -26.52 -4.48
C ASP A 301 2.14 -25.84 -4.03
N ALA A 302 2.06 -24.52 -4.11
CA ALA A 302 0.91 -23.73 -3.71
C ALA A 302 -0.26 -23.95 -4.67
N PHE A 303 0.02 -24.10 -5.97
CA PHE A 303 -0.95 -24.46 -6.99
C PHE A 303 -1.57 -25.84 -6.70
N LEU A 304 -0.76 -26.89 -6.51
CA LEU A 304 -1.25 -28.24 -6.23
C LEU A 304 -1.98 -28.33 -4.87
N ARG A 305 -1.51 -27.64 -3.82
CA ARG A 305 -2.22 -27.53 -2.53
C ARG A 305 -3.60 -26.89 -2.70
N SER A 306 -3.74 -26.03 -3.70
CA SER A 306 -5.01 -25.41 -4.03
C SER A 306 -5.94 -26.33 -4.82
N LEU A 307 -5.55 -27.52 -5.25
CA LEU A 307 -6.44 -28.50 -5.90
C LEU A 307 -6.99 -29.55 -4.91
N PRO A 308 -8.16 -30.14 -5.20
CA PRO A 308 -8.64 -31.33 -4.47
C PRO A 308 -7.60 -32.46 -4.51
N PRO A 309 -7.39 -33.23 -3.41
CA PRO A 309 -6.35 -34.26 -3.35
C PRO A 309 -6.34 -35.24 -4.52
N GLY A 310 -7.51 -35.73 -4.94
CA GLY A 310 -7.64 -36.69 -6.05
C GLY A 310 -7.21 -36.15 -7.42
N ARG A 311 -7.17 -34.82 -7.62
CA ARG A 311 -6.77 -34.19 -8.88
C ARG A 311 -5.28 -33.84 -8.94
N ARG A 312 -4.55 -33.93 -7.82
CA ARG A 312 -3.15 -33.50 -7.76
C ARG A 312 -2.22 -34.43 -8.54
N GLY A 313 -2.47 -35.74 -8.49
CA GLY A 313 -1.72 -36.75 -9.24
C GLY A 313 -1.84 -36.56 -10.77
N PRO A 314 -3.06 -36.65 -11.34
CA PRO A 314 -3.27 -36.46 -12.78
C PRO A 314 -2.73 -35.14 -13.33
N VAL A 315 -2.91 -34.04 -12.57
CA VAL A 315 -2.38 -32.72 -12.96
C VAL A 315 -0.86 -32.69 -12.89
N PHE A 316 -0.25 -33.27 -11.85
CA PHE A 316 1.21 -33.41 -11.77
C PHE A 316 1.75 -34.24 -12.94
N ASP A 317 1.13 -35.38 -13.26
CA ASP A 317 1.56 -36.25 -14.36
C ASP A 317 1.42 -35.57 -15.72
N ALA A 318 0.37 -34.77 -15.93
CA ALA A 318 0.22 -33.95 -17.13
C ALA A 318 1.29 -32.85 -17.24
N ILE A 319 1.70 -32.24 -16.12
CA ILE A 319 2.79 -31.27 -16.08
C ILE A 319 4.13 -31.96 -16.37
N VAL A 320 4.38 -33.13 -15.78
CA VAL A 320 5.58 -33.93 -16.05
C VAL A 320 5.65 -34.30 -17.53
N ARG A 321 4.54 -34.73 -18.15
CA ARG A 321 4.46 -34.98 -19.61
C ARG A 321 4.73 -33.72 -20.43
N ARG A 322 4.16 -32.58 -20.06
CA ARG A 322 4.40 -31.29 -20.73
C ARG A 322 5.88 -30.89 -20.69
N ARG A 323 6.60 -31.26 -19.63
CA ARG A 323 8.03 -31.01 -19.44
C ARG A 323 8.95 -32.06 -20.07
N GLY A 324 8.39 -33.08 -20.73
CA GLY A 324 9.17 -34.18 -21.30
C GLY A 324 9.71 -35.19 -20.28
N GLY A 325 9.32 -35.11 -19.00
CA GLY A 325 9.78 -36.03 -17.94
C GLY A 325 10.03 -35.36 -16.58
N SER A 326 10.43 -36.16 -15.59
CA SER A 326 10.84 -35.69 -14.26
C SER A 326 12.32 -35.99 -14.04
N THR A 327 13.14 -34.96 -13.85
CA THR A 327 14.59 -35.08 -13.73
C THR A 327 15.12 -34.53 -12.39
N GLY A 328 16.25 -35.07 -11.92
CA GLY A 328 16.93 -34.60 -10.72
C GLY A 328 16.05 -34.56 -9.46
N LEU A 329 16.18 -33.49 -8.68
CA LEU A 329 15.38 -33.23 -7.46
C LEU A 329 14.30 -32.16 -7.65
N TRP A 330 13.94 -31.81 -8.90
CA TRP A 330 13.04 -30.68 -9.20
C TRP A 330 11.70 -30.77 -8.42
N ALA A 331 11.09 -31.96 -8.38
CA ALA A 331 9.81 -32.18 -7.70
C ALA A 331 9.94 -32.43 -6.18
N MET A 332 11.13 -32.34 -5.56
CA MET A 332 11.32 -32.70 -4.15
C MET A 332 10.42 -31.88 -3.21
N HIS A 333 10.28 -30.58 -3.49
CA HIS A 333 9.40 -29.67 -2.74
C HIS A 333 7.89 -29.97 -2.92
N LEU A 334 7.52 -30.84 -3.87
CA LEU A 334 6.15 -31.21 -4.19
C LEU A 334 5.71 -32.51 -3.50
N LEU A 335 6.65 -33.34 -3.02
CA LEU A 335 6.36 -34.68 -2.46
C LEU A 335 5.31 -34.64 -1.34
N GLY A 336 5.37 -33.63 -0.45
CA GLY A 336 4.38 -33.46 0.63
C GLY A 336 2.99 -32.99 0.19
N VAL A 337 2.79 -32.71 -1.10
CA VAL A 337 1.51 -32.25 -1.67
C VAL A 337 0.86 -33.33 -2.53
N LEU A 338 1.65 -34.24 -3.10
CA LEU A 338 1.22 -35.32 -3.98
C LEU A 338 0.49 -36.45 -3.22
N PRO A 339 -0.32 -37.27 -3.92
CA PRO A 339 -0.83 -38.51 -3.36
C PRO A 339 0.30 -39.43 -2.89
N PRO A 340 0.14 -40.20 -1.79
CA PRO A 340 1.21 -41.00 -1.19
C PRO A 340 1.93 -41.94 -2.16
N GLU A 341 1.18 -42.66 -2.99
CA GLU A 341 1.75 -43.59 -3.98
C GLU A 341 2.61 -42.87 -5.02
N ARG A 342 2.13 -41.74 -5.55
CA ARG A 342 2.88 -40.93 -6.53
C ARG A 342 4.09 -40.26 -5.90
N ALA A 343 3.97 -39.79 -4.66
CA ALA A 343 5.11 -39.25 -3.90
C ALA A 343 6.18 -40.33 -3.66
N ALA A 344 5.78 -41.56 -3.33
CA ALA A 344 6.70 -42.69 -3.15
C ALA A 344 7.41 -43.06 -4.46
N LEU A 345 6.68 -43.13 -5.58
CA LEU A 345 7.28 -43.36 -6.91
C LEU A 345 8.32 -42.30 -7.26
N GLU A 346 7.98 -41.03 -7.03
CA GLU A 346 8.89 -39.91 -7.30
C GLU A 346 10.09 -39.89 -6.35
N ALA A 347 9.90 -40.24 -5.07
CA ALA A 347 10.97 -40.36 -4.09
C ALA A 347 11.93 -41.52 -4.41
N ARG A 348 11.43 -42.69 -4.85
CA ARG A 348 12.27 -43.81 -5.32
C ARG A 348 13.09 -43.40 -6.53
N ARG A 349 12.47 -42.72 -7.51
CA ARG A 349 13.19 -42.18 -8.68
C ARG A 349 14.28 -41.20 -8.25
N MET A 350 14.00 -40.28 -7.33
CA MET A 350 14.98 -39.32 -6.82
C MET A 350 16.11 -40.00 -6.04
N LEU A 351 15.82 -41.06 -5.27
CA LEU A 351 16.84 -41.86 -4.58
C LEU A 351 17.73 -42.62 -5.56
N GLN A 352 17.16 -43.22 -6.61
CA GLN A 352 17.91 -43.86 -7.69
C GLN A 352 18.80 -42.86 -8.44
N TRP A 353 18.23 -41.70 -8.81
CA TRP A 353 18.99 -40.62 -9.45
C TRP A 353 20.13 -40.13 -8.54
N HIS A 354 19.83 -39.88 -7.25
CA HIS A 354 20.83 -39.45 -6.28
C HIS A 354 21.96 -40.48 -6.14
N ALA A 355 21.64 -41.79 -6.11
CA ALA A 355 22.63 -42.86 -6.09
C ALA A 355 23.49 -42.90 -7.37
N SER A 356 22.93 -42.58 -8.53
CA SER A 356 23.66 -42.56 -9.82
C SER A 356 24.58 -41.35 -10.01
N VAL A 357 24.30 -40.20 -9.37
CA VAL A 357 25.02 -38.93 -9.59
C VAL A 357 26.00 -38.58 -8.44
N TRP A 358 26.02 -39.40 -7.38
CA TRP A 358 26.75 -39.17 -6.13
C TRP A 358 28.28 -39.01 -6.30
N HIS A 359 28.87 -39.42 -7.43
CA HIS A 359 30.31 -39.31 -7.70
C HIS A 359 30.75 -38.02 -8.44
N SER A 360 29.84 -37.09 -8.77
CA SER A 360 30.21 -35.86 -9.49
C SER A 360 30.63 -34.73 -8.53
N ALA A 361 31.94 -34.43 -8.48
CA ALA A 361 32.59 -33.49 -7.55
C ALA A 361 32.24 -31.99 -7.76
N ARG A 362 31.09 -31.64 -8.36
CA ARG A 362 30.69 -30.25 -8.63
C ARG A 362 29.17 -30.07 -8.50
N SER A 363 28.68 -29.71 -7.30
CA SER A 363 27.51 -28.84 -7.04
C SER A 363 26.88 -29.15 -5.67
N ARG A 364 26.03 -28.23 -5.19
CA ARG A 364 25.07 -28.16 -4.06
C ARG A 364 24.32 -29.45 -3.59
N LEU A 365 24.82 -30.65 -3.85
CA LEU A 365 24.25 -31.97 -3.50
C LEU A 365 24.83 -32.54 -2.19
N ASP A 366 25.70 -31.82 -1.49
CA ASP A 366 26.31 -32.21 -0.20
C ASP A 366 25.35 -32.10 1.01
N ASP A 367 24.06 -32.39 0.86
CA ASP A 367 23.15 -32.53 2.01
C ASP A 367 23.15 -33.99 2.48
N PRO A 368 23.90 -34.35 3.55
CA PRO A 368 23.98 -35.73 4.05
C PRO A 368 22.65 -36.26 4.60
N GLU A 369 21.63 -35.39 4.72
CA GLU A 369 20.29 -35.71 5.18
C GLU A 369 19.29 -35.89 4.03
N LEU A 370 19.68 -35.60 2.78
CA LEU A 370 18.82 -35.73 1.61
C LEU A 370 18.25 -37.14 1.42
N PRO A 371 19.03 -38.23 1.57
CA PRO A 371 18.47 -39.58 1.52
C PRO A 371 17.40 -39.81 2.58
N LEU A 372 17.60 -39.33 3.82
CA LEU A 372 16.60 -39.48 4.89
C LEU A 372 15.31 -38.70 4.58
N LYS A 373 15.42 -37.49 4.01
CA LYS A 373 14.26 -36.69 3.58
C LYS A 373 13.45 -37.42 2.49
N LEU A 374 14.12 -37.99 1.49
CA LEU A 374 13.47 -38.74 0.41
C LEU A 374 12.88 -40.06 0.91
N THR A 375 13.65 -40.84 1.70
CA THR A 375 13.19 -42.09 2.33
C THR A 375 11.94 -41.86 3.16
N SER A 376 11.79 -40.69 3.80
CA SER A 376 10.58 -40.39 4.55
C SER A 376 9.31 -40.54 3.72
N TYR A 377 9.33 -40.23 2.41
CA TYR A 377 8.17 -40.29 1.52
C TYR A 377 7.85 -41.69 0.97
N LEU A 378 8.67 -42.71 1.29
CA LEU A 378 8.38 -44.11 0.97
C LEU A 378 7.27 -44.68 1.89
N PRO A 379 6.68 -45.84 1.54
CA PRO A 379 5.80 -46.58 2.45
C PRO A 379 6.48 -46.80 3.80
N TYR A 380 5.70 -46.76 4.89
CA TYR A 380 6.24 -46.80 6.25
C TYR A 380 7.14 -48.03 6.49
N GLU A 381 6.79 -49.18 5.91
CA GLU A 381 7.57 -50.41 6.11
C GLU A 381 8.93 -50.38 5.41
N GLU A 382 9.06 -49.62 4.33
CA GLU A 382 10.34 -49.39 3.64
C GLU A 382 11.18 -48.30 4.34
N ALA A 383 10.52 -47.30 4.94
CA ALA A 383 11.17 -46.11 5.50
C ALA A 383 11.57 -46.25 6.98
N SER A 384 10.78 -46.99 7.76
CA SER A 384 10.77 -46.92 9.22
C SER A 384 12.09 -47.35 9.85
N GLU A 385 12.74 -48.39 9.33
CA GLU A 385 13.99 -48.90 9.89
C GLU A 385 15.13 -47.87 9.77
N ALA A 386 15.32 -47.30 8.57
CA ALA A 386 16.35 -46.29 8.31
C ALA A 386 16.11 -45.01 9.11
N LEU A 387 14.85 -44.55 9.19
CA LEU A 387 14.46 -43.38 9.97
C LEU A 387 14.60 -43.63 11.48
N ARG A 388 14.26 -44.82 11.99
CA ARG A 388 14.45 -45.19 13.40
C ARG A 388 15.92 -45.24 13.78
N ARG A 389 16.77 -45.85 12.94
CA ARG A 389 18.22 -45.84 13.13
C ARG A 389 18.75 -44.41 13.24
N ALA A 390 18.35 -43.52 12.34
CA ALA A 390 18.73 -42.10 12.37
C ALA A 390 18.12 -41.33 13.56
N ALA A 391 16.89 -41.64 13.96
CA ALA A 391 16.17 -40.99 15.07
C ALA A 391 16.73 -41.37 16.46
N PHE A 392 17.66 -42.32 16.53
CA PHE A 392 18.29 -42.79 17.77
C PHE A 392 19.83 -42.67 17.73
N THR A 393 20.42 -41.95 16.77
CA THR A 393 21.89 -41.72 16.69
C THR A 393 22.41 -40.80 17.79
N GLY A 394 23.73 -40.77 17.99
CA GLY A 394 24.40 -39.83 18.90
C GLY A 394 24.40 -38.37 18.45
N ASP A 395 24.32 -38.07 17.15
CA ASP A 395 24.28 -36.70 16.62
C ASP A 395 22.89 -36.04 16.87
N PRO A 396 22.81 -34.97 17.69
CA PRO A 396 21.55 -34.29 17.99
C PRO A 396 20.84 -33.71 16.75
N ARG A 397 21.58 -33.19 15.76
CA ARG A 397 20.98 -32.53 14.60
C ARG A 397 20.30 -33.53 13.68
N ARG A 398 21.03 -34.59 13.31
CA ARG A 398 20.51 -35.71 12.51
C ARG A 398 19.35 -36.41 13.21
N ARG A 399 19.46 -36.62 14.53
CA ARG A 399 18.40 -37.21 15.35
C ARG A 399 17.11 -36.39 15.38
N GLY A 400 17.21 -35.07 15.59
CA GLY A 400 16.04 -34.18 15.62
C GLY A 400 15.28 -34.16 14.29
N LEU A 401 16.00 -34.09 13.18
CA LEU A 401 15.43 -34.19 11.84
C LEU A 401 14.76 -35.55 11.61
N ALA A 402 15.46 -36.65 11.91
CA ALA A 402 14.95 -38.00 11.70
C ALA A 402 13.69 -38.31 12.53
N ARG A 403 13.60 -37.82 13.78
CA ARG A 403 12.37 -37.93 14.59
C ARG A 403 11.18 -37.22 13.94
N THR A 404 11.42 -36.02 13.38
CA THR A 404 10.40 -35.26 12.64
C THR A 404 9.93 -36.03 11.42
N LEU A 405 10.88 -36.50 10.59
CA LEU A 405 10.59 -37.26 9.37
C LEU A 405 9.88 -38.60 9.67
N LEU A 406 10.26 -39.29 10.75
CA LEU A 406 9.62 -40.54 11.19
C LEU A 406 8.18 -40.31 11.62
N LEU A 407 7.91 -39.22 12.36
CA LEU A 407 6.56 -38.83 12.77
C LEU A 407 5.68 -38.47 11.57
N GLU A 408 6.22 -37.69 10.61
CA GLU A 408 5.51 -37.34 9.37
C GLU A 408 5.27 -38.56 8.47
N CYS A 409 6.19 -39.52 8.45
CA CYS A 409 6.05 -40.79 7.75
C CYS A 409 4.92 -41.64 8.33
N ALA A 410 4.91 -41.83 9.66
CA ALA A 410 3.80 -42.51 10.35
C ALA A 410 2.47 -41.80 10.14
N ALA A 411 2.43 -40.46 10.20
CA ALA A 411 1.20 -39.71 10.00
C ALA A 411 0.60 -39.88 8.59
N ARG A 412 1.43 -40.17 7.58
CA ARG A 412 0.95 -40.40 6.20
C ARG A 412 0.22 -41.73 6.02
N THR A 413 0.44 -42.75 6.87
CA THR A 413 -0.30 -44.01 6.80
C THR A 413 -1.77 -43.83 7.17
N GLY A 414 -2.08 -42.82 7.98
CA GLY A 414 -3.42 -42.60 8.51
C GLY A 414 -3.79 -43.51 9.67
N ASP A 415 -2.91 -44.43 10.08
CA ASP A 415 -3.11 -45.38 11.17
C ASP A 415 -2.87 -44.69 12.53
N ARG A 416 -3.94 -44.59 13.32
CA ARG A 416 -3.93 -43.95 14.64
C ARG A 416 -3.16 -44.77 15.68
N ALA A 417 -3.28 -46.10 15.65
CA ALA A 417 -2.63 -46.97 16.64
C ALA A 417 -1.11 -46.96 16.44
N LEU A 418 -0.67 -47.07 15.18
CA LEU A 418 0.75 -46.96 14.83
C LEU A 418 1.31 -45.59 15.19
N PHE A 419 0.58 -44.51 14.89
CA PHE A 419 1.00 -43.15 15.22
C PHE A 419 1.11 -42.93 16.73
N ALA A 420 0.11 -43.36 17.51
CA ALA A 420 0.10 -43.23 18.97
C ALA A 420 1.24 -44.02 19.62
N ALA A 421 1.48 -45.26 19.19
CA ALA A 421 2.58 -46.08 19.69
C ALA A 421 3.95 -45.46 19.41
N LEU A 422 4.16 -44.91 18.20
CA LEU A 422 5.38 -44.20 17.85
C LEU A 422 5.53 -42.90 18.67
N LEU A 423 4.45 -42.14 18.82
CA LEU A 423 4.46 -40.91 19.61
C LEU A 423 4.83 -41.19 21.07
N ALA A 424 4.31 -42.28 21.66
CA ALA A 424 4.69 -42.70 23.01
C ALA A 424 6.20 -42.97 23.15
N ASP A 425 6.81 -43.65 22.18
CA ASP A 425 8.25 -43.91 22.18
C ASP A 425 9.08 -42.63 21.99
N LEU A 426 8.69 -41.77 21.05
CA LEU A 426 9.35 -40.48 20.82
C LEU A 426 9.19 -39.52 22.01
N ALA A 427 8.02 -39.50 22.64
CA ALA A 427 7.73 -38.67 23.81
C ALA A 427 8.65 -39.03 24.99
N ARG A 428 8.73 -40.31 25.35
CA ARG A 428 9.62 -40.78 26.42
C ARG A 428 11.09 -40.43 26.18
N ARG A 429 11.56 -40.58 24.94
CA ARG A 429 12.96 -40.31 24.58
C ARG A 429 13.29 -38.83 24.44
N THR A 430 12.30 -38.00 24.14
CA THR A 430 12.49 -36.55 23.91
C THR A 430 12.22 -35.72 25.17
N ALA A 431 11.53 -36.28 26.17
CA ALA A 431 11.20 -35.63 27.43
C ALA A 431 12.42 -34.94 28.10
N ASN A 432 13.56 -35.63 28.15
CA ASN A 432 14.80 -35.15 28.79
C ASN A 432 15.86 -34.59 27.81
N GLU A 433 15.51 -34.38 26.54
CA GLU A 433 16.42 -33.80 25.53
C GLU A 433 16.52 -32.28 25.64
N GLN A 434 17.53 -31.68 25.03
CA GLN A 434 17.69 -30.22 25.00
C GLN A 434 16.50 -29.52 24.30
N ASP A 435 16.20 -28.28 24.70
CA ASP A 435 15.07 -27.48 24.18
C ASP A 435 14.90 -27.49 22.64
N PRO A 436 15.95 -27.36 21.80
CA PRO A 436 15.77 -27.40 20.34
C PRO A 436 15.13 -28.69 19.82
N LEU A 437 15.37 -29.83 20.46
CA LEU A 437 14.81 -31.12 20.06
C LEU A 437 13.36 -31.27 20.51
N ARG A 438 13.03 -30.81 21.73
CA ARG A 438 11.63 -30.72 22.19
C ARG A 438 10.83 -29.76 21.32
N HIS A 439 11.40 -28.60 20.99
CA HIS A 439 10.78 -27.62 20.10
C HIS A 439 10.48 -28.22 18.72
N ALA A 440 11.47 -28.87 18.09
CA ALA A 440 11.31 -29.50 16.78
C ALA A 440 10.17 -30.53 16.77
N LEU A 441 10.11 -31.40 17.79
CA LEU A 441 9.04 -32.40 17.91
C LEU A 441 7.65 -31.76 18.09
N LEU A 442 7.52 -30.72 18.92
CA LEU A 442 6.26 -30.00 19.10
C LEU A 442 5.79 -29.30 17.81
N ILE A 443 6.72 -28.75 17.03
CA ILE A 443 6.41 -28.15 15.72
C ILE A 443 5.98 -29.22 14.71
N ALA A 444 6.65 -30.38 14.71
CA ALA A 444 6.26 -31.52 13.87
C ALA A 444 4.83 -31.98 14.21
N LEU A 445 4.53 -32.17 15.50
CA LEU A 445 3.19 -32.51 15.99
C LEU A 445 2.13 -31.48 15.60
N TYR A 446 2.47 -30.19 15.68
CA TYR A 446 1.59 -29.13 15.20
C TYR A 446 1.30 -29.24 13.70
N GLY A 447 2.21 -29.80 12.88
CA GLY A 447 2.00 -30.04 11.46
C GLY A 447 1.01 -31.16 11.14
N ILE A 448 0.84 -32.13 12.05
CA ILE A 448 0.06 -33.37 11.82
C ILE A 448 -1.45 -33.10 11.71
N ALA A 449 -2.12 -33.88 10.86
CA ALA A 449 -3.57 -33.79 10.68
C ALA A 449 -4.31 -34.05 12.02
N PRO A 450 -5.20 -33.14 12.49
CA PRO A 450 -5.84 -33.28 13.80
C PRO A 450 -6.54 -34.62 13.99
N ARG A 451 -7.14 -35.18 12.93
CA ARG A 451 -7.82 -36.49 12.94
C ARG A 451 -6.97 -37.68 13.41
N LEU A 452 -5.64 -37.55 13.49
CA LEU A 452 -4.74 -38.59 13.97
C LEU A 452 -4.45 -38.51 15.47
N LEU A 453 -4.78 -37.37 16.10
CA LEU A 453 -4.68 -37.21 17.53
C LEU A 453 -6.01 -37.66 18.14
N ASP A 454 -6.00 -38.74 18.90
CA ASP A 454 -7.14 -39.16 19.72
C ASP A 454 -6.71 -39.29 21.20
N ASP A 455 -7.57 -39.83 22.05
CA ASP A 455 -7.30 -39.93 23.49
C ASP A 455 -6.09 -40.82 23.81
N THR A 456 -5.70 -41.75 22.93
CA THR A 456 -4.48 -42.56 23.12
C THR A 456 -3.21 -41.72 23.04
N CYS A 457 -3.27 -40.54 22.41
CA CYS A 457 -2.17 -39.59 22.33
C CYS A 457 -2.05 -38.69 23.57
N ALA A 458 -3.06 -38.65 24.46
CA ALA A 458 -3.11 -37.71 25.56
C ALA A 458 -1.94 -37.91 26.56
N GLU A 459 -1.64 -39.16 26.95
CA GLU A 459 -0.56 -39.47 27.89
C GLU A 459 0.85 -39.18 27.31
N PRO A 460 1.19 -39.58 26.06
CA PRO A 460 2.44 -39.16 25.42
C PRO A 460 2.60 -37.64 25.31
N LEU A 461 1.53 -36.92 24.96
CA LEU A 461 1.53 -35.47 24.88
C LEU A 461 1.64 -34.81 26.26
N GLU A 462 1.04 -35.39 27.29
CA GLU A 462 1.14 -34.95 28.68
C GLU A 462 2.57 -35.10 29.21
N THR A 463 3.24 -36.20 28.85
CA THR A 463 4.67 -36.42 29.16
C THR A 463 5.52 -35.30 28.55
N LEU A 464 5.34 -35.00 27.27
CA LEU A 464 6.05 -33.92 26.58
C LEU A 464 5.72 -32.54 27.16
N ALA A 465 4.44 -32.25 27.41
CA ALA A 465 3.99 -30.97 27.94
C ALA A 465 4.56 -30.71 29.35
N THR A 466 4.55 -31.72 30.22
CA THR A 466 5.07 -31.63 31.58
C THR A 466 6.57 -31.36 31.58
N HIS A 467 7.34 -32.10 30.80
CA HIS A 467 8.79 -31.90 30.73
C HIS A 467 9.14 -30.56 30.06
N ALA A 468 8.45 -30.19 28.98
CA ALA A 468 8.65 -28.92 28.31
C ALA A 468 8.27 -27.72 29.20
N ALA A 469 7.24 -27.82 30.05
CA ALA A 469 6.86 -26.76 30.98
C ALA A 469 7.80 -26.71 32.20
N ALA A 470 8.19 -27.86 32.76
CA ALA A 470 9.01 -27.91 33.97
C ALA A 470 10.49 -27.55 33.72
N ALA A 471 11.02 -27.89 32.54
CA ALA A 471 12.43 -27.73 32.20
C ALA A 471 12.92 -26.27 32.29
N ARG A 472 14.11 -26.09 32.88
CA ARG A 472 14.74 -24.76 33.06
C ARG A 472 15.20 -24.14 31.74
N ASP A 473 15.58 -24.97 30.76
CA ASP A 473 16.02 -24.54 29.43
C ASP A 473 14.86 -24.33 28.44
N SER A 474 13.59 -24.45 28.88
CA SER A 474 12.41 -24.28 28.03
C SER A 474 12.33 -22.86 27.46
N SER A 475 12.42 -22.76 26.14
CA SER A 475 12.40 -21.46 25.44
C SER A 475 10.98 -20.93 25.22
N ALA A 476 10.85 -19.61 25.01
CA ALA A 476 9.59 -19.00 24.61
C ALA A 476 9.03 -19.59 23.29
N ALA A 477 9.90 -20.10 22.42
CA ALA A 477 9.51 -20.77 21.17
C ALA A 477 8.86 -22.14 21.45
N THR A 478 9.41 -22.92 22.38
CA THR A 478 8.82 -24.19 22.87
C THR A 478 7.47 -23.95 23.52
N GLN A 479 7.35 -22.96 24.40
CA GLN A 479 6.07 -22.58 25.01
C GLN A 479 5.02 -22.16 23.97
N ALA A 480 5.44 -21.40 22.94
CA ALA A 480 4.55 -21.01 21.85
C ALA A 480 4.12 -22.20 20.99
N ALA A 481 5.02 -23.14 20.68
CA ALA A 481 4.70 -24.37 19.97
C ALA A 481 3.68 -25.22 20.75
N LEU A 482 3.86 -25.36 22.06
CA LEU A 482 2.96 -26.10 22.94
C LEU A 482 1.56 -25.46 22.99
N ARG A 483 1.47 -24.12 23.15
CA ARG A 483 0.20 -23.38 23.08
C ARG A 483 -0.50 -23.54 21.73
N ARG A 484 0.26 -23.52 20.63
CA ARG A 484 -0.28 -23.71 19.27
C ARG A 484 -0.85 -25.12 19.09
N LEU A 485 -0.16 -26.14 19.59
CA LEU A 485 -0.64 -27.52 19.54
C LEU A 485 -1.91 -27.69 20.38
N ALA A 486 -1.92 -27.24 21.64
CA ALA A 486 -3.09 -27.27 22.50
C ALA A 486 -4.27 -26.50 21.89
N GLY A 487 -4.02 -25.29 21.37
CA GLY A 487 -5.04 -24.50 20.68
C GLY A 487 -5.60 -25.19 19.43
N ARG A 488 -4.75 -25.86 18.64
CA ARG A 488 -5.17 -26.65 17.48
C ARG A 488 -6.06 -27.83 17.90
N VAL A 489 -5.72 -28.50 19.00
CA VAL A 489 -6.56 -29.57 19.58
C VAL A 489 -7.93 -29.03 19.98
N LEU A 490 -7.99 -27.97 20.79
CA LEU A 490 -9.26 -27.37 21.23
C LEU A 490 -10.15 -26.90 20.06
N ARG A 491 -9.51 -26.41 18.99
CA ARG A 491 -10.22 -26.00 17.77
C ARG A 491 -10.83 -27.17 17.02
N HIS A 492 -10.10 -28.28 16.88
CA HIS A 492 -10.45 -29.36 15.95
C HIS A 492 -11.11 -30.59 16.60
N HIS A 493 -10.97 -30.79 17.92
CA HIS A 493 -11.54 -31.93 18.63
C HIS A 493 -12.78 -31.54 19.43
N ASP A 494 -13.78 -32.43 19.44
CA ASP A 494 -14.95 -32.30 20.29
C ASP A 494 -14.64 -32.94 21.66
N PRO A 495 -14.76 -32.20 22.78
CA PRO A 495 -14.60 -32.76 24.12
C PRO A 495 -15.51 -33.97 24.39
N GLY A 496 -16.66 -34.08 23.73
CA GLY A 496 -17.56 -35.23 23.88
C GLY A 496 -17.02 -36.53 23.29
N THR A 497 -16.12 -36.46 22.30
CA THR A 497 -15.56 -37.66 21.62
C THR A 497 -14.11 -37.95 22.00
N SER A 498 -13.38 -36.95 22.50
CA SER A 498 -11.97 -37.09 22.90
C SER A 498 -11.71 -36.30 24.20
N PRO A 499 -12.35 -36.71 25.31
CA PRO A 499 -12.27 -36.01 26.59
C PRO A 499 -10.85 -35.94 27.15
N ALA A 500 -10.03 -37.00 27.02
CA ALA A 500 -8.67 -36.99 27.58
C ALA A 500 -7.77 -36.01 26.84
N LEU A 501 -7.89 -35.93 25.51
CA LEU A 501 -7.12 -35.01 24.67
C LEU A 501 -7.54 -33.55 24.87
N ALA A 502 -8.85 -33.29 25.05
CA ALA A 502 -9.36 -31.95 25.38
C ALA A 502 -8.88 -31.50 26.78
N ALA A 503 -8.94 -32.39 27.78
CA ALA A 503 -8.44 -32.13 29.12
C ALA A 503 -6.93 -31.83 29.12
N TRP A 504 -6.14 -32.62 28.37
CA TRP A 504 -4.72 -32.34 28.15
C TRP A 504 -4.49 -30.92 27.60
N ALA A 505 -5.22 -30.54 26.55
CA ALA A 505 -5.03 -29.24 25.90
C ALA A 505 -5.39 -28.06 26.81
N LEU A 506 -6.40 -28.19 27.68
CA LEU A 506 -6.70 -27.19 28.71
C LEU A 506 -5.60 -27.18 29.80
N GLY A 507 -5.18 -28.37 30.25
CA GLY A 507 -4.12 -28.53 31.25
C GLY A 507 -2.75 -28.00 30.81
N VAL A 508 -2.48 -27.91 29.51
CA VAL A 508 -1.29 -27.21 28.98
C VAL A 508 -1.27 -25.74 29.40
N TYR A 509 -2.41 -25.04 29.31
CA TYR A 509 -2.48 -23.63 29.71
C TYR A 509 -2.30 -23.47 31.22
N GLU A 510 -2.88 -24.37 32.02
CA GLU A 510 -2.66 -24.41 33.46
C GLU A 510 -1.18 -24.57 33.81
N LYS A 511 -0.50 -25.58 33.26
CA LYS A 511 0.92 -25.83 33.51
C LYS A 511 1.79 -24.62 33.18
N LEU A 512 1.54 -24.02 32.02
CA LEU A 512 2.28 -22.82 31.58
C LEU A 512 2.00 -21.62 32.49
N VAL A 513 0.76 -21.42 32.95
CA VAL A 513 0.39 -20.34 33.87
C VAL A 513 0.97 -20.56 35.27
N VAL A 514 0.87 -21.78 35.81
CA VAL A 514 1.44 -22.14 37.13
C VAL A 514 2.95 -21.90 37.14
N ARG A 515 3.65 -22.27 36.06
CA ARG A 515 5.10 -22.15 35.99
C ARG A 515 5.60 -20.76 35.61
N HIS A 516 4.93 -20.07 34.69
CA HIS A 516 5.42 -18.83 34.07
C HIS A 516 4.51 -17.61 34.30
N GLY A 517 3.46 -17.75 35.13
CA GLY A 517 2.49 -16.69 35.40
C GLY A 517 1.81 -16.20 34.11
N ALA A 518 1.65 -14.88 34.00
CA ALA A 518 1.01 -14.23 32.85
C ALA A 518 1.70 -14.56 31.50
N ALA A 519 3.02 -14.78 31.48
CA ALA A 519 3.76 -15.15 30.27
C ALA A 519 3.36 -16.53 29.72
N GLY A 520 2.78 -17.39 30.58
CA GLY A 520 2.22 -18.68 30.20
C GLY A 520 1.08 -18.57 29.18
N LEU A 521 0.33 -17.46 29.15
CA LEU A 521 -0.73 -17.19 28.18
C LEU A 521 -0.23 -16.55 26.87
N GLY A 522 1.05 -16.17 26.82
CA GLY A 522 1.70 -15.50 25.70
C GLY A 522 2.18 -14.08 26.05
N SER A 523 3.32 -13.66 25.49
CA SER A 523 3.90 -12.35 25.78
C SER A 523 3.09 -11.20 25.14
N PRO A 524 2.85 -10.09 25.85
CA PRO A 524 2.63 -8.81 25.21
C PRO A 524 3.97 -8.35 24.61
N ASP A 525 4.17 -8.52 23.30
CA ASP A 525 5.20 -7.70 22.65
C ASP A 525 4.76 -6.24 22.85
N PRO A 526 5.59 -5.36 23.44
CA PRO A 526 5.27 -3.94 23.46
C PRO A 526 5.15 -3.51 22.00
N GLU A 527 3.99 -2.98 21.62
CA GLU A 527 3.97 -2.10 20.46
C GLU A 527 5.07 -1.05 20.69
N PRO A 528 5.94 -0.75 19.72
CA PRO A 528 6.54 0.57 19.72
C PRO A 528 5.36 1.55 19.73
N ARG A 529 5.21 2.31 20.82
CA ARG A 529 4.17 3.35 21.05
C ARG A 529 4.20 4.48 20.01
N THR A 530 4.93 4.31 18.91
CA THR A 530 4.88 5.21 17.77
C THR A 530 3.63 4.85 16.95
N PRO A 531 2.68 5.77 16.73
CA PRO A 531 1.64 5.54 15.75
C PRO A 531 2.32 5.16 14.42
N PRO A 532 1.74 4.26 13.60
CA PRO A 532 2.26 4.02 12.28
C PRO A 532 2.35 5.37 11.57
N THR A 533 3.57 5.86 11.38
CA THR A 533 3.82 6.98 10.49
C THR A 533 3.16 6.61 9.17
N ARG A 534 2.35 7.54 8.65
CA ARG A 534 1.56 7.38 7.42
C ARG A 534 2.32 6.50 6.42
N PRO A 535 1.66 5.52 5.78
CA PRO A 535 2.33 4.67 4.81
C PRO A 535 2.91 5.54 3.71
N GLY A 536 4.24 5.69 3.70
CA GLY A 536 4.96 6.25 2.57
C GLY A 536 4.63 5.40 1.36
N ARG A 537 3.96 6.01 0.38
CA ARG A 537 3.74 5.43 -0.96
C ARG A 537 5.10 4.99 -1.49
N GLY A 538 5.37 3.69 -1.54
CA GLY A 538 6.54 3.18 -2.27
C GLY A 538 7.30 2.00 -1.66
N ARG A 539 7.06 1.59 -0.41
CA ARG A 539 7.64 0.32 0.07
C ARG A 539 6.59 -0.78 -0.04
N ARG A 540 6.88 -1.72 -0.94
CA ARG A 540 6.20 -3.03 -1.02
C ARG A 540 5.93 -3.49 0.41
N ARG A 541 4.69 -3.89 0.69
CA ARG A 541 4.41 -4.80 1.80
C ARG A 541 5.28 -6.04 1.58
N GLN A 542 6.53 -6.02 2.05
CA GLN A 542 6.97 -7.15 2.82
C GLN A 542 5.96 -7.18 3.95
N VAL A 543 4.95 -8.05 3.78
CA VAL A 543 4.24 -8.60 4.91
C VAL A 543 5.37 -9.26 5.71
N ARG A 544 6.04 -8.49 6.58
CA ARG A 544 6.68 -9.08 7.74
C ARG A 544 5.57 -9.96 8.32
N PRO A 545 5.77 -11.27 8.50
CA PRO A 545 4.76 -12.09 9.14
C PRO A 545 4.40 -11.36 10.41
N GLN A 546 3.15 -10.89 10.46
CA GLN A 546 2.61 -10.20 11.60
C GLN A 546 2.86 -11.17 12.74
N LYS A 547 3.75 -10.86 13.69
CA LYS A 547 3.97 -11.71 14.87
C LYS A 547 2.59 -11.89 15.48
N GLU A 548 1.98 -13.05 15.26
CA GLU A 548 0.59 -13.29 15.59
C GLU A 548 0.45 -13.18 17.10
N ARG A 549 -0.29 -12.18 17.57
CA ARG A 549 -0.79 -12.14 18.96
C ARG A 549 -1.56 -13.44 19.17
N HIS A 550 -1.20 -14.24 20.18
CA HIS A 550 -1.93 -15.48 20.49
C HIS A 550 -3.35 -15.11 20.95
N ARG A 551 -4.31 -15.18 20.01
CA ARG A 551 -5.70 -14.74 20.14
C ARG A 551 -6.58 -15.96 20.43
N LEU A 552 -6.72 -16.32 21.71
CA LEU A 552 -7.54 -17.47 22.12
C LEU A 552 -9.00 -17.33 21.72
N ASP A 553 -9.49 -16.10 21.59
CA ASP A 553 -10.84 -15.81 21.10
C ASP A 553 -11.13 -16.35 19.69
N LEU A 554 -10.08 -16.48 18.85
CA LEU A 554 -10.16 -17.03 17.50
C LEU A 554 -9.84 -18.53 17.44
N VAL A 555 -9.29 -19.10 18.52
CA VAL A 555 -8.82 -20.49 18.58
C VAL A 555 -9.85 -21.40 19.25
N LEU A 556 -10.38 -20.98 20.40
CA LEU A 556 -11.36 -21.74 21.18
C LEU A 556 -12.71 -21.77 20.46
N ARG A 557 -13.44 -22.89 20.52
CA ARG A 557 -14.86 -22.95 20.15
C ARG A 557 -15.69 -22.17 21.14
N ARG A 558 -16.84 -21.63 20.74
CA ARG A 558 -17.76 -20.97 21.68
C ARG A 558 -18.17 -21.95 22.79
N GLY A 559 -18.14 -21.50 24.04
CA GLY A 559 -18.32 -22.33 25.23
C GLY A 559 -17.01 -22.62 25.96
N GLN A 560 -15.94 -22.98 25.22
CA GLN A 560 -14.65 -23.41 25.78
C GLN A 560 -13.88 -22.33 26.55
N GLU A 561 -14.25 -21.05 26.44
CA GLU A 561 -13.72 -20.01 27.32
C GLU A 561 -14.09 -20.26 28.79
N HIS A 562 -15.24 -20.90 29.05
CA HIS A 562 -15.66 -21.29 30.40
C HIS A 562 -14.88 -22.50 30.90
N ASP A 563 -14.60 -23.47 30.03
CA ASP A 563 -13.79 -24.65 30.38
C ASP A 563 -12.35 -24.22 30.72
N LEU A 564 -11.74 -23.38 29.88
CA LEU A 564 -10.42 -22.82 30.16
C LEU A 564 -10.43 -21.97 31.44
N PHE A 565 -11.46 -21.15 31.64
CA PHE A 565 -11.59 -20.37 32.88
C PHE A 565 -11.74 -21.28 34.09
N ALA A 566 -12.50 -22.36 34.01
CA ALA A 566 -12.69 -23.33 35.09
C ALA A 566 -11.37 -24.01 35.47
N VAL A 567 -10.57 -24.44 34.49
CA VAL A 567 -9.24 -25.01 34.74
C VAL A 567 -8.27 -24.00 35.36
N LEU A 568 -8.29 -22.74 34.90
CA LEU A 568 -7.42 -21.70 35.46
C LEU A 568 -7.93 -21.08 36.77
N ARG A 569 -9.19 -21.33 37.15
CA ARG A 569 -9.85 -20.70 38.31
C ARG A 569 -9.07 -20.88 39.61
N PRO A 570 -8.54 -22.07 39.97
CA PRO A 570 -7.75 -22.22 41.18
C PRO A 570 -6.49 -21.33 41.18
N CYS A 571 -5.77 -21.26 40.05
CA CYS A 571 -4.60 -20.42 39.89
C CYS A 571 -4.95 -18.92 39.98
N LEU A 572 -6.04 -18.50 39.34
CA LEU A 572 -6.53 -17.13 39.36
C LEU A 572 -6.93 -16.69 40.78
N ARG A 573 -7.67 -17.53 41.51
CA ARG A 573 -8.05 -17.27 42.92
C ARG A 573 -6.83 -17.20 43.82
N SER A 574 -5.92 -18.18 43.71
CA SER A 574 -4.67 -18.19 44.47
C SER A 574 -3.81 -16.95 44.19
N ALA A 575 -3.72 -16.51 42.94
CA ALA A 575 -3.03 -15.28 42.57
C ALA A 575 -3.74 -14.03 43.14
N ARG A 576 -5.07 -13.97 43.05
CA ARG A 576 -5.88 -12.90 43.64
C ARG A 576 -5.70 -12.80 45.16
N ASP A 577 -5.69 -13.92 45.87
CA ASP A 577 -5.50 -13.95 47.33
C ASP A 577 -4.11 -13.43 47.74
N ARG A 578 -3.11 -13.54 46.84
CA ARG A 578 -1.79 -12.90 46.98
C ARG A 578 -1.72 -11.45 46.46
N GLY A 579 -2.80 -10.91 45.92
CA GLY A 579 -2.84 -9.58 45.28
C GLY A 579 -2.20 -9.51 43.88
N GLU A 580 -1.94 -10.65 43.25
CA GLU A 580 -1.30 -10.76 41.93
C GLU A 580 -2.33 -10.88 40.81
N PHE A 581 -2.62 -9.76 40.12
CA PHE A 581 -3.66 -9.73 39.08
C PHE A 581 -3.15 -9.94 37.64
N GLY A 582 -1.84 -10.12 37.45
CA GLY A 582 -1.23 -10.19 36.11
C GLY A 582 -1.80 -11.30 35.22
N VAL A 583 -2.14 -12.46 35.81
CA VAL A 583 -2.71 -13.60 35.09
C VAL A 583 -4.14 -13.30 34.61
N ALA A 584 -4.98 -12.68 35.46
CA ALA A 584 -6.34 -12.29 35.11
C ALA A 584 -6.36 -11.28 33.95
N VAL A 585 -5.50 -10.26 34.03
CA VAL A 585 -5.33 -9.24 32.96
C VAL A 585 -4.86 -9.89 31.66
N ALA A 586 -3.88 -10.78 31.71
CA ALA A 586 -3.40 -11.50 30.54
C ALA A 586 -4.48 -12.40 29.92
N LEU A 587 -5.28 -13.08 30.74
CA LEU A 587 -6.38 -13.93 30.27
C LEU A 587 -7.47 -13.12 29.57
N ALA A 588 -7.88 -11.99 30.15
CA ALA A 588 -8.84 -11.08 29.54
C ALA A 588 -8.34 -10.56 28.18
N ARG A 589 -7.04 -10.26 28.06
CA ARG A 589 -6.40 -9.82 26.81
C ARG A 589 -6.48 -10.88 25.71
N VAL A 590 -6.12 -12.13 26.00
CA VAL A 590 -6.09 -13.21 24.99
C VAL A 590 -7.49 -13.72 24.62
N LEU A 591 -8.47 -13.62 25.53
CA LEU A 591 -9.88 -13.92 25.28
C LEU A 591 -10.64 -12.76 24.61
N GLY A 592 -10.07 -11.55 24.61
CA GLY A 592 -10.68 -10.37 23.99
C GLY A 592 -12.12 -10.17 24.43
N ARG A 593 -13.05 -10.08 23.47
CA ARG A 593 -14.48 -9.85 23.73
C ARG A 593 -15.18 -11.01 24.45
N ARG A 594 -14.60 -12.21 24.45
CA ARG A 594 -15.20 -13.39 25.10
C ARG A 594 -15.02 -13.36 26.62
N SER A 595 -14.04 -12.59 27.12
CA SER A 595 -13.87 -12.34 28.55
C SER A 595 -15.08 -11.62 29.19
N TRP A 596 -15.92 -10.95 28.39
CA TRP A 596 -17.08 -10.21 28.89
C TRP A 596 -18.16 -11.10 29.49
N ALA A 597 -18.23 -12.37 29.08
CA ALA A 597 -19.19 -13.34 29.62
C ALA A 597 -18.72 -13.98 30.95
N LEU A 598 -17.46 -13.79 31.35
CA LEU A 598 -16.87 -14.41 32.53
C LEU A 598 -16.97 -13.44 33.72
N GLY A 599 -18.06 -13.56 34.51
CA GLY A 599 -18.35 -12.66 35.63
C GLY A 599 -17.20 -12.53 36.64
N GLU A 600 -16.70 -13.66 37.15
CA GLU A 600 -15.59 -13.67 38.12
C GLU A 600 -14.30 -13.05 37.56
N LEU A 601 -14.04 -13.19 36.24
CA LEU A 601 -12.91 -12.50 35.59
C LEU A 601 -13.13 -10.98 35.51
N GLN A 602 -14.37 -10.53 35.29
CA GLN A 602 -14.70 -9.09 35.33
C GLN A 602 -14.55 -8.52 36.74
N ASP A 603 -14.89 -9.29 37.77
CA ASP A 603 -14.69 -8.94 39.17
C ASP A 603 -13.20 -8.87 39.51
N ASP A 604 -12.40 -9.85 39.04
CA ASP A 604 -10.95 -9.85 39.18
C ASP A 604 -10.30 -8.65 38.48
N LEU A 605 -10.80 -8.23 37.30
CA LEU A 605 -10.34 -7.01 36.64
C LEU A 605 -10.71 -5.76 37.45
N ARG A 606 -11.93 -5.67 38.00
CA ARG A 606 -12.33 -4.54 38.86
C ARG A 606 -11.46 -4.48 40.12
N ALA A 607 -11.18 -5.64 40.74
CA ALA A 607 -10.28 -5.74 41.88
C ALA A 607 -8.85 -5.35 41.48
N ALA A 608 -8.37 -5.74 40.30
CA ALA A 608 -7.06 -5.36 39.78
C ALA A 608 -6.92 -3.84 39.61
N VAL A 609 -7.96 -3.15 39.11
CA VAL A 609 -7.97 -1.68 39.03
C VAL A 609 -7.75 -1.06 40.42
N ARG A 610 -8.34 -1.65 41.47
CA ARG A 610 -8.29 -1.18 42.86
C ARG A 610 -7.14 -1.71 43.70
N GLY A 611 -6.43 -2.75 43.27
CA GLY A 611 -5.44 -3.44 44.12
C GLY A 611 -4.08 -3.66 43.48
N ALA A 612 -4.01 -3.69 42.15
CA ALA A 612 -2.76 -4.01 41.45
C ALA A 612 -1.81 -2.80 41.38
N PRO A 613 -0.48 -3.02 41.32
CA PRO A 613 0.47 -1.97 41.00
C PRO A 613 0.36 -1.51 39.55
N GLU A 614 0.83 -0.28 39.27
CA GLU A 614 1.10 0.19 37.91
C GLU A 614 2.21 -0.65 37.26
N PRO A 615 2.12 -1.09 35.99
CA PRO A 615 1.15 -0.72 34.93
C PRO A 615 -0.09 -1.63 34.83
N ILE A 616 -0.22 -2.64 35.70
CA ILE A 616 -1.27 -3.68 35.61
C ILE A 616 -2.65 -3.08 35.87
N ALA A 617 -2.77 -2.14 36.82
CA ALA A 617 -4.03 -1.45 37.12
C ALA A 617 -4.58 -0.68 35.91
N ARG A 618 -3.73 0.05 35.16
CA ARG A 618 -4.12 0.75 33.92
C ARG A 618 -4.65 -0.20 32.86
N GLU A 619 -3.95 -1.30 32.62
CA GLU A 619 -4.37 -2.27 31.62
C GLU A 619 -5.67 -2.99 32.03
N ALA A 620 -5.83 -3.31 33.31
CA ALA A 620 -7.06 -3.86 33.85
C ALA A 620 -8.25 -2.90 33.62
N ALA A 621 -8.05 -1.59 33.84
CA ALA A 621 -9.08 -0.59 33.60
C ALA A 621 -9.45 -0.50 32.11
N GLU A 622 -8.46 -0.54 31.21
CA GLU A 622 -8.71 -0.56 29.77
C GLU A 622 -9.54 -1.77 29.33
N LEU A 623 -9.20 -2.98 29.82
CA LEU A 623 -9.92 -4.21 29.49
C LEU A 623 -11.32 -4.28 30.12
N TRP A 624 -11.46 -3.82 31.37
CA TRP A 624 -12.73 -3.79 32.09
C TRP A 624 -13.72 -2.80 31.48
N LEU A 625 -13.23 -1.62 31.08
CA LEU A 625 -14.02 -0.59 30.39
C LEU A 625 -14.23 -0.90 28.90
N ALA A 626 -13.52 -1.87 28.32
CA ALA A 626 -13.74 -2.27 26.93
C ALA A 626 -15.13 -2.89 26.71
N PHE A 627 -15.74 -3.50 27.74
CA PHE A 627 -17.10 -4.01 27.67
C PHE A 627 -18.09 -2.84 27.47
N PRO A 628 -18.88 -2.80 26.39
CA PRO A 628 -19.75 -1.65 26.11
C PRO A 628 -21.01 -1.58 26.96
N ALA A 629 -21.56 -2.71 27.39
CA ALA A 629 -22.76 -2.73 28.21
C ALA A 629 -22.42 -2.29 29.65
N GLY A 630 -23.17 -1.33 30.19
CA GLY A 630 -22.91 -0.78 31.52
C GLY A 630 -21.64 0.08 31.63
N ARG A 631 -20.99 0.44 30.50
CA ARG A 631 -19.69 1.15 30.53
C ARG A 631 -19.81 2.50 31.20
N GLU A 632 -20.89 3.22 30.93
CA GLU A 632 -21.11 4.56 31.48
C GLU A 632 -21.24 4.46 33.00
N GLU A 633 -22.04 3.53 33.50
CA GLU A 633 -22.21 3.22 34.92
C GLU A 633 -20.88 2.79 35.57
N ARG A 634 -20.13 1.88 34.94
CA ARG A 634 -18.80 1.45 35.43
C ARG A 634 -17.81 2.61 35.55
N VAL A 635 -17.83 3.56 34.60
CA VAL A 635 -16.99 4.75 34.65
C VAL A 635 -17.39 5.64 35.84
N LEU A 636 -18.69 5.82 36.08
CA LEU A 636 -19.17 6.60 37.21
C LEU A 636 -18.81 5.96 38.54
N ASP A 637 -19.03 4.65 38.67
CA ASP A 637 -18.67 3.89 39.87
C ASP A 637 -17.18 4.00 40.13
N LEU A 638 -16.35 3.87 39.08
CA LEU A 638 -14.90 4.02 39.20
C LEU A 638 -14.49 5.44 39.62
N LEU A 639 -15.10 6.49 39.06
CA LEU A 639 -14.78 7.87 39.43
C LEU A 639 -15.25 8.24 40.85
N ARG A 640 -16.36 7.66 41.32
CA ARG A 640 -16.81 7.84 42.71
C ARG A 640 -15.86 7.20 43.71
N GLU A 641 -15.33 6.03 43.37
CA GLU A 641 -14.42 5.29 44.25
C GLU A 641 -12.96 5.78 44.15
N GLU A 642 -12.51 6.17 42.97
CA GLU A 642 -11.14 6.60 42.67
C GLU A 642 -11.16 7.76 41.66
N PRO A 643 -11.27 9.02 42.14
CA PRO A 643 -11.33 10.20 41.28
C PRO A 643 -10.14 10.34 40.31
N SER A 644 -8.93 9.88 40.67
CA SER A 644 -7.77 9.91 39.76
C SER A 644 -7.90 9.03 38.54
N ALA A 645 -8.86 8.10 38.50
CA ALA A 645 -9.13 7.30 37.30
C ALA A 645 -9.51 8.18 36.09
N VAL A 646 -9.86 9.46 36.29
CA VAL A 646 -10.11 10.41 35.20
C VAL A 646 -8.92 10.55 34.23
N VAL A 647 -7.68 10.34 34.69
CA VAL A 647 -6.50 10.43 33.82
C VAL A 647 -6.45 9.31 32.77
N LEU A 648 -7.20 8.22 33.00
CA LEU A 648 -7.23 7.08 32.09
C LEU A 648 -7.88 7.48 30.76
N PRO A 649 -7.26 7.19 29.60
CA PRO A 649 -7.74 7.70 28.31
C PRO A 649 -9.18 7.32 27.92
N THR A 650 -9.70 6.21 28.45
CA THR A 650 -11.09 5.76 28.23
C THR A 650 -12.06 6.49 29.15
N VAL A 651 -11.67 6.76 30.40
CA VAL A 651 -12.46 7.51 31.39
C VAL A 651 -12.55 8.97 30.99
N TRP A 652 -11.42 9.63 30.72
CA TRP A 652 -11.40 11.01 30.22
C TRP A 652 -12.27 11.17 28.98
N ARG A 653 -12.19 10.23 28.03
CA ARG A 653 -13.03 10.29 26.83
C ARG A 653 -14.52 10.22 27.18
N MET A 654 -14.94 9.40 28.13
CA MET A 654 -16.33 9.35 28.58
C MET A 654 -16.76 10.68 29.20
N VAL A 655 -15.96 11.26 30.09
CA VAL A 655 -16.20 12.56 30.73
C VAL A 655 -16.27 13.67 29.68
N ALA A 656 -15.24 13.80 28.85
CA ALA A 656 -15.12 14.85 27.84
C ALA A 656 -16.19 14.78 26.74
N GLU A 657 -16.72 13.59 26.42
CA GLU A 657 -17.61 13.40 25.27
C GLU A 657 -19.08 13.12 25.60
N ARG A 658 -19.37 12.58 26.77
CA ARG A 658 -20.72 12.14 27.18
C ARG A 658 -21.11 12.66 28.56
N ARG A 659 -20.28 12.47 29.58
CA ARG A 659 -20.52 12.91 30.97
C ARG A 659 -19.82 14.22 31.28
N THR A 660 -20.14 15.24 30.47
CA THR A 660 -19.53 16.58 30.55
C THR A 660 -19.89 17.30 31.85
N ASP A 661 -20.97 16.89 32.52
CA ASP A 661 -21.36 17.32 33.87
C ASP A 661 -20.25 17.10 34.90
N LEU A 662 -19.41 16.07 34.73
CA LEU A 662 -18.32 15.73 35.65
C LEU A 662 -17.06 16.59 35.44
N ILE A 663 -17.00 17.44 34.41
CA ILE A 663 -15.85 18.33 34.18
C ILE A 663 -15.68 19.34 35.32
N HIS A 664 -16.77 19.73 35.98
CA HIS A 664 -16.72 20.65 37.12
C HIS A 664 -16.11 20.04 38.38
N SER A 665 -16.02 18.71 38.47
CA SER A 665 -15.50 17.99 39.64
C SER A 665 -14.00 17.66 39.51
N LEU A 666 -13.30 18.26 38.54
CA LEU A 666 -11.89 17.97 38.25
C LEU A 666 -10.89 18.63 39.22
N ASP A 667 -11.33 19.58 40.05
CA ASP A 667 -10.47 20.32 40.99
C ASP A 667 -9.83 19.44 42.09
N MET A 668 -10.14 18.14 42.15
CA MET A 668 -9.76 17.23 43.25
C MET A 668 -8.73 16.13 42.92
N VAL A 669 -7.96 16.24 41.83
CA VAL A 669 -7.41 15.01 41.19
C VAL A 669 -5.88 14.84 41.19
N LEU A 670 -5.14 15.33 42.19
CA LEU A 670 -3.68 15.19 42.20
C LEU A 670 -3.06 14.36 43.34
N GLU A 671 -3.85 13.68 44.18
CA GLU A 671 -3.30 13.00 45.37
C GLU A 671 -3.54 11.49 45.48
N SER A 672 -4.09 10.83 44.44
CA SER A 672 -4.45 9.40 44.53
C SER A 672 -3.81 8.51 43.45
N ARG A 673 -4.22 7.24 43.38
CA ARG A 673 -3.49 6.12 42.73
C ARG A 673 -2.98 6.37 41.31
N PHE A 674 -3.81 6.94 40.45
CA PHE A 674 -3.48 7.18 39.04
C PHE A 674 -2.91 8.58 38.81
N ALA A 675 -2.78 9.39 39.87
CA ALA A 675 -2.32 10.77 39.77
C ALA A 675 -1.03 10.86 38.97
N THR A 676 -1.03 11.76 38.01
CA THR A 676 0.15 12.12 37.21
C THR A 676 0.25 13.63 37.40
N SER A 677 1.25 14.12 38.11
CA SER A 677 1.43 15.56 38.29
C SER A 677 2.64 16.02 37.47
N PRO A 678 2.50 16.96 36.53
CA PRO A 678 1.23 17.56 36.05
C PRO A 678 0.40 16.57 35.21
N TRP A 679 -0.92 16.69 35.23
CA TRP A 679 -1.81 16.01 34.28
C TRP A 679 -2.40 17.03 33.31
N VAL A 680 -2.16 16.81 32.02
CA VAL A 680 -2.76 17.60 30.94
C VAL A 680 -3.88 16.78 30.30
N PRO A 681 -5.16 17.20 30.43
CA PRO A 681 -6.28 16.50 29.83
C PRO A 681 -6.14 16.41 28.30
N PRO A 682 -6.22 15.20 27.69
CA PRO A 682 -6.12 15.08 26.23
C PRO A 682 -7.29 15.74 25.49
N VAL A 683 -7.11 16.95 24.98
CA VAL A 683 -8.13 17.65 24.17
C VAL A 683 -7.99 17.29 22.69
N ARG A 684 -9.03 16.66 22.13
CA ARG A 684 -9.10 16.33 20.69
C ARG A 684 -10.01 17.31 19.95
N THR A 685 -9.75 17.49 18.66
CA THR A 685 -10.57 18.33 17.77
C THR A 685 -12.05 17.94 17.88
N GLY A 686 -12.92 18.93 18.12
CA GLY A 686 -14.37 18.74 18.23
C GLY A 686 -14.88 18.31 19.62
N MET A 687 -14.01 18.06 20.61
CA MET A 687 -14.46 17.83 21.99
C MET A 687 -15.01 19.10 22.64
N ALA A 688 -14.27 20.21 22.53
CA ALA A 688 -14.63 21.49 23.16
C ALA A 688 -15.99 22.04 22.71
N GLY A 689 -16.40 21.72 21.48
CA GLY A 689 -17.75 22.02 20.98
C GLY A 689 -18.90 21.38 21.78
N ARG A 690 -18.60 20.44 22.68
CA ARG A 690 -19.58 19.78 23.57
C ARG A 690 -19.61 20.36 24.98
N TRP A 691 -18.71 21.28 25.32
CA TRP A 691 -18.58 21.83 26.68
C TRP A 691 -19.29 23.17 26.80
N THR A 692 -19.84 23.46 27.98
CA THR A 692 -20.41 24.78 28.31
C THR A 692 -19.31 25.84 28.43
N PRO A 693 -19.65 27.13 28.38
CA PRO A 693 -18.67 28.20 28.63
C PRO A 693 -17.96 28.07 29.98
N ALA A 694 -18.69 27.70 31.04
CA ALA A 694 -18.12 27.46 32.36
C ALA A 694 -17.12 26.29 32.37
N GLN A 695 -17.42 25.18 31.68
CA GLN A 695 -16.53 24.03 31.55
C GLN A 695 -15.25 24.38 30.77
N ARG A 696 -15.38 25.14 29.67
CA ARG A 696 -14.23 25.65 28.92
C ARG A 696 -13.40 26.61 29.77
N GLY A 697 -14.05 27.48 30.55
CA GLY A 697 -13.40 28.38 31.50
C GLY A 697 -12.52 27.63 32.50
N LEU A 698 -13.08 26.63 33.19
CA LEU A 698 -12.36 25.81 34.16
C LEU A 698 -11.12 25.13 33.53
N LEU A 699 -11.30 24.48 32.38
CA LEU A 699 -10.18 23.81 31.70
C LEU A 699 -9.13 24.81 31.19
N ARG A 700 -9.53 26.01 30.73
CA ARG A 700 -8.57 27.06 30.34
C ARG A 700 -7.74 27.52 31.54
N THR A 701 -8.39 27.77 32.69
CA THR A 701 -7.69 28.14 33.93
C THR A 701 -6.69 27.06 34.35
N TRP A 702 -7.09 25.79 34.32
CA TRP A 702 -6.22 24.65 34.61
C TRP A 702 -5.03 24.53 33.65
N LEU A 703 -5.27 24.66 32.35
CA LEU A 703 -4.20 24.59 31.36
C LEU A 703 -3.24 25.78 31.45
N THR A 704 -3.76 26.95 31.82
CA THR A 704 -2.96 28.16 32.04
C THR A 704 -2.06 27.99 33.25
N SER A 705 -2.56 27.46 34.37
CA SER A 705 -1.72 27.23 35.55
C SER A 705 -0.58 26.24 35.28
N ILE A 706 -0.80 25.22 34.45
CA ILE A 706 0.26 24.29 34.02
C ILE A 706 1.26 24.96 33.08
N ALA A 707 0.81 25.80 32.15
CA ALA A 707 1.69 26.49 31.21
C ALA A 707 2.61 27.51 31.91
N ASP A 708 2.11 28.15 32.97
CA ASP A 708 2.77 29.25 33.69
C ASP A 708 3.68 28.77 34.83
N ASP A 709 3.57 27.51 35.24
CA ASP A 709 4.44 26.96 36.27
C ASP A 709 5.78 26.49 35.70
N ASP A 710 6.83 27.29 35.88
CA ASP A 710 8.19 26.96 35.42
C ASP A 710 8.79 25.71 36.09
N ARG A 711 8.20 25.22 37.19
CA ARG A 711 8.59 23.94 37.80
C ARG A 711 8.04 22.74 37.02
N THR A 712 7.07 22.96 36.14
CA THR A 712 6.45 21.91 35.34
C THR A 712 7.35 21.49 34.17
N PRO A 713 7.52 20.18 33.88
CA PRO A 713 8.31 19.72 32.74
C PRO A 713 7.85 20.34 31.41
N ALA A 714 8.81 20.80 30.59
CA ALA A 714 8.54 21.50 29.32
C ALA A 714 7.55 20.76 28.39
N ALA A 715 7.63 19.42 28.32
CA ALA A 715 6.71 18.62 27.51
C ALA A 715 5.24 18.73 27.95
N ALA A 716 4.98 18.85 29.26
CA ALA A 716 3.64 19.04 29.79
C ALA A 716 3.14 20.48 29.52
N ARG A 717 4.00 21.49 29.71
CA ARG A 717 3.70 22.90 29.35
C ARG A 717 3.30 23.02 27.87
N VAL A 718 4.08 22.43 26.96
CA VAL A 718 3.78 22.40 25.52
C VAL A 718 2.44 21.69 25.24
N THR A 719 2.18 20.56 25.89
CA THR A 719 0.92 19.83 25.71
C THR A 719 -0.28 20.67 26.18
N ALA A 720 -0.11 21.42 27.28
CA ALA A 720 -1.15 22.31 27.80
C ALA A 720 -1.44 23.47 26.85
N ILE A 721 -0.40 24.10 26.30
CA ILE A 721 -0.51 25.15 25.28
C ILE A 721 -1.24 24.65 24.03
N GLN A 722 -0.88 23.45 23.56
CA GLN A 722 -1.57 22.80 22.44
C GLN A 722 -3.03 22.46 22.74
N ALA A 723 -3.37 22.14 23.98
CA ALA A 723 -4.74 21.91 24.40
C ALA A 723 -5.54 23.22 24.39
N MET A 724 -4.97 24.34 24.85
CA MET A 724 -5.61 25.66 24.81
C MET A 724 -6.06 26.06 23.40
N GLY A 725 -5.20 25.85 22.40
CA GLY A 725 -5.55 26.09 20.99
C GLY A 725 -6.64 25.17 20.41
N ARG A 726 -7.17 24.20 21.16
CA ARG A 726 -8.28 23.33 20.74
C ARG A 726 -9.58 23.58 21.53
N ILE A 727 -9.51 24.33 22.63
CA ILE A 727 -10.68 24.66 23.47
C ILE A 727 -11.44 25.87 22.94
N GLY A 728 -10.72 26.80 22.31
CA GLY A 728 -11.24 28.12 21.91
C GLY A 728 -11.27 29.10 23.09
N GLY A 729 -11.26 30.40 22.80
CA GLY A 729 -11.26 31.47 23.79
C GLY A 729 -9.90 31.64 24.51
N SER A 730 -8.81 31.16 23.92
CA SER A 730 -7.46 31.25 24.52
C SER A 730 -6.50 32.09 23.68
N LEU A 731 -6.98 32.77 22.63
CA LEU A 731 -6.10 33.50 21.71
C LEU A 731 -5.27 34.56 22.45
N ASP A 732 -5.86 35.40 23.30
CA ASP A 732 -5.13 36.42 24.04
C ASP A 732 -4.00 35.82 24.89
N ARG A 733 -4.25 34.66 25.52
CA ARG A 733 -3.23 33.96 26.30
C ARG A 733 -2.13 33.39 25.40
N LEU A 734 -2.49 32.81 24.26
CA LEU A 734 -1.52 32.32 23.28
C LEU A 734 -0.66 33.46 22.73
N VAL A 735 -1.23 34.65 22.52
CA VAL A 735 -0.49 35.86 22.10
C VAL A 735 0.51 36.26 23.17
N ALA A 736 0.06 36.37 24.43
CA ALA A 736 0.96 36.70 25.55
C ALA A 736 2.10 35.68 25.72
N LEU A 737 1.83 34.38 25.48
CA LEU A 737 2.84 33.32 25.54
C LEU A 737 3.79 33.33 24.34
N ALA A 738 3.38 33.88 23.19
CA ALA A 738 4.26 33.99 22.02
C ALA A 738 5.42 34.97 22.26
N ASP A 739 5.22 35.97 23.11
CA ASP A 739 6.24 36.95 23.54
C ASP A 739 7.10 36.45 24.71
N HIS A 740 6.93 35.21 25.17
CA HIS A 740 7.66 34.68 26.33
C HIS A 740 9.16 34.49 26.01
N GLU A 741 10.03 34.77 26.98
CA GLU A 741 11.49 34.60 26.85
C GLU A 741 11.93 33.15 26.54
N ASP A 742 11.15 32.15 26.96
CA ASP A 742 11.42 30.74 26.71
C ASP A 742 10.91 30.36 25.32
N THR A 743 11.83 29.92 24.47
CA THR A 743 11.54 29.62 23.06
C THR A 743 10.55 28.47 22.90
N VAL A 744 10.57 27.46 23.77
CA VAL A 744 9.75 26.25 23.61
C VAL A 744 8.25 26.53 23.82
N PRO A 745 7.81 27.18 24.91
CA PRO A 745 6.44 27.67 25.07
C PRO A 745 6.00 28.66 23.99
N ALA A 746 6.86 29.60 23.60
CA ALA A 746 6.55 30.59 22.58
C ALA A 746 6.26 29.94 21.22
N GLU A 747 7.11 29.01 20.77
CA GLU A 747 6.86 28.23 19.55
C GLU A 747 5.60 27.39 19.66
N ALA A 748 5.35 26.73 20.80
CA ALA A 748 4.12 25.97 21.01
C ALA A 748 2.86 26.84 20.95
N ALA A 749 2.93 28.09 21.43
CA ALA A 749 1.82 29.03 21.40
C ALA A 749 1.52 29.47 19.95
N LEU A 750 2.56 29.84 19.19
CA LEU A 750 2.46 30.16 17.76
C LEU A 750 1.94 28.97 16.93
N GLU A 751 2.29 27.73 17.28
CA GLU A 751 1.71 26.54 16.64
C GLU A 751 0.21 26.39 16.91
N SER A 752 -0.18 26.69 18.14
CA SER A 752 -1.53 26.45 18.66
C SER A 752 -2.55 27.50 18.19
N MET A 753 -2.10 28.72 17.87
CA MET A 753 -2.96 29.79 17.31
C MET A 753 -3.70 29.38 16.03
N ALA A 754 -3.15 28.46 15.25
CA ALA A 754 -3.82 27.97 14.04
C ALA A 754 -5.08 27.13 14.31
N GLY A 755 -5.42 26.84 15.58
CA GLY A 755 -6.69 26.27 16.00
C GLY A 755 -7.56 27.22 16.84
N ALA A 756 -7.15 28.47 17.01
CA ALA A 756 -7.88 29.46 17.79
C ALA A 756 -9.18 29.91 17.08
N ASP A 757 -10.04 30.53 17.87
CA ASP A 757 -11.39 31.01 17.59
C ASP A 757 -11.46 32.26 16.69
N ASP A 758 -10.37 33.04 16.59
CA ASP A 758 -10.27 34.15 15.64
C ASP A 758 -9.09 33.93 14.67
N PRO A 759 -9.32 33.24 13.54
CA PRO A 759 -8.25 32.94 12.59
C PRO A 759 -7.69 34.19 11.90
N SER A 760 -8.48 35.26 11.74
CA SER A 760 -8.04 36.49 11.07
C SER A 760 -7.04 37.27 11.93
N ARG A 761 -7.33 37.38 13.24
CA ARG A 761 -6.39 37.97 14.21
C ARG A 761 -5.17 37.08 14.42
N ALA A 762 -5.36 35.76 14.52
CA ALA A 762 -4.25 34.81 14.60
C ALA A 762 -3.31 34.92 13.39
N LEU A 763 -3.84 35.06 12.16
CA LEU A 763 -3.04 35.28 10.96
C LEU A 763 -2.18 36.54 11.08
N SER A 764 -2.77 37.64 11.56
CA SER A 764 -2.08 38.92 11.71
C SER A 764 -0.92 38.82 12.71
N VAL A 765 -1.14 38.16 13.85
CA VAL A 765 -0.10 37.90 14.85
C VAL A 765 1.02 37.02 14.27
N LEU A 766 0.67 35.90 13.62
CA LEU A 766 1.64 35.00 13.01
C LEU A 766 2.51 35.70 11.96
N LEU A 767 1.94 36.60 11.16
CA LEU A 767 2.70 37.41 10.19
C LEU A 767 3.63 38.42 10.88
N GLY A 768 3.23 39.00 12.01
CA GLY A 768 4.05 39.91 12.82
C GLY A 768 5.32 39.24 13.36
N HIS A 769 5.19 38.05 13.95
CA HIS A 769 6.32 37.28 14.50
C HIS A 769 7.19 36.59 13.43
N ALA A 770 6.80 36.64 12.15
CA ALA A 770 7.47 35.86 11.10
C ALA A 770 8.94 36.25 10.85
N ARG A 771 9.38 37.41 11.36
CA ARG A 771 10.77 37.90 11.31
C ARG A 771 11.66 37.32 12.42
N GLU A 772 11.11 36.63 13.41
CA GLU A 772 11.82 36.13 14.59
C GLU A 772 12.45 34.74 14.39
N ARG A 773 13.18 34.24 15.39
CA ARG A 773 13.87 32.92 15.36
C ARG A 773 12.89 31.76 15.13
N SER A 774 11.63 31.88 15.55
CA SER A 774 10.53 30.92 15.44
C SER A 774 9.94 30.74 14.02
N SER A 775 10.58 31.29 12.98
CA SER A 775 10.09 31.32 11.59
C SER A 775 9.64 29.96 11.01
N PRO A 776 10.32 28.80 11.28
CA PRO A 776 9.87 27.51 10.76
C PRO A 776 8.51 27.05 11.30
N VAL A 777 8.24 27.28 12.59
CA VAL A 777 6.98 26.92 13.25
C VAL A 777 5.83 27.77 12.69
N ILE A 778 6.06 29.07 12.55
CA ILE A 778 5.12 30.03 11.97
C ILE A 778 4.73 29.61 10.55
N VAL A 779 5.70 29.24 9.70
CA VAL A 779 5.44 28.79 8.32
C VAL A 779 4.51 27.57 8.27
N ALA A 780 4.64 26.64 9.21
CA ALA A 780 3.76 25.47 9.32
C ALA A 780 2.34 25.84 9.77
N SER A 781 2.22 26.75 10.75
CA SER A 781 0.94 27.24 11.29
C SER A 781 0.14 28.07 10.29
N LEU A 782 0.83 28.94 9.53
CA LEU A 782 0.22 29.84 8.55
C LEU A 782 -0.65 29.07 7.54
N ALA A 783 -0.20 27.91 7.07
CA ALA A 783 -0.97 27.11 6.10
C ALA A 783 -2.30 26.58 6.65
N ARG A 784 -2.39 26.34 7.97
CA ARG A 784 -3.63 25.90 8.60
C ARG A 784 -4.56 27.09 8.86
N CYS A 785 -3.99 28.20 9.34
CA CYS A 785 -4.71 29.45 9.58
C CYS A 785 -5.33 30.03 8.30
N CYS A 786 -4.55 30.15 7.20
CA CYS A 786 -5.02 30.71 5.92
C CYS A 786 -6.25 29.98 5.34
N ARG A 787 -6.42 28.69 5.65
CA ARG A 787 -7.55 27.90 5.15
C ARG A 787 -8.88 28.27 5.81
N MET A 788 -8.83 28.97 6.94
CA MET A 788 -9.99 29.34 7.76
C MET A 788 -10.27 30.85 7.69
N VAL A 789 -9.40 31.64 7.07
CA VAL A 789 -9.57 33.09 6.91
C VAL A 789 -10.35 33.39 5.62
N PRO A 790 -11.40 34.24 5.67
CA PRO A 790 -12.14 34.68 4.49
C PRO A 790 -11.23 35.29 3.40
N PRO A 791 -11.46 35.02 2.10
CA PRO A 791 -10.66 35.57 1.01
C PRO A 791 -10.51 37.09 1.01
N SER A 792 -11.55 37.85 1.40
CA SER A 792 -11.54 39.31 1.50
C SER A 792 -10.49 39.84 2.47
N LEU A 793 -10.23 39.12 3.57
CA LEU A 793 -9.21 39.46 4.58
C LEU A 793 -7.87 38.81 4.25
N LEU A 794 -7.90 37.60 3.68
CA LEU A 794 -6.71 36.82 3.37
C LEU A 794 -5.87 37.47 2.27
N GLY A 795 -6.49 37.90 1.17
CA GLY A 795 -5.79 38.49 0.02
C GLY A 795 -4.90 39.67 0.41
N PRO A 796 -5.46 40.74 1.03
CA PRO A 796 -4.68 41.90 1.47
C PRO A 796 -3.60 41.58 2.53
N ALA A 797 -3.85 40.60 3.41
CA ALA A 797 -2.85 40.17 4.39
C ALA A 797 -1.66 39.48 3.73
N LEU A 798 -1.92 38.59 2.76
CA LEU A 798 -0.88 37.91 1.99
C LEU A 798 -0.14 38.85 1.05
N GLU A 799 -0.81 39.81 0.42
CA GLU A 799 -0.17 40.83 -0.43
C GLU A 799 0.85 41.63 0.37
N ARG A 800 0.46 42.22 1.51
CA ARG A 800 1.36 42.96 2.38
C ARG A 800 2.58 42.14 2.79
N ALA A 801 2.39 40.88 3.15
CA ALA A 801 3.47 39.99 3.56
C ALA A 801 4.40 39.58 2.38
N LEU A 802 3.90 39.56 1.14
CA LEU A 802 4.68 39.22 -0.04
C LEU A 802 5.52 40.39 -0.54
N THR A 803 4.98 41.61 -0.48
CA THR A 803 5.60 42.85 -0.97
C THR A 803 6.54 43.50 0.04
N ASP A 804 6.47 43.11 1.32
CA ASP A 804 7.40 43.57 2.35
C ASP A 804 8.84 43.14 2.06
N SER A 805 9.68 44.10 1.65
CA SER A 805 11.09 43.89 1.32
C SER A 805 11.95 43.52 2.53
N GLY A 806 11.51 43.86 3.76
CA GLY A 806 12.15 43.47 5.01
C GLY A 806 11.75 42.07 5.51
N GLY A 807 10.82 41.40 4.83
CA GLY A 807 10.31 40.08 5.21
C GLY A 807 11.26 38.92 4.87
N LYS A 808 11.25 37.87 5.69
CA LYS A 808 12.07 36.66 5.45
C LYS A 808 11.67 35.96 4.14
N VAL A 809 12.67 35.50 3.39
CA VAL A 809 12.48 34.72 2.16
C VAL A 809 11.63 33.48 2.38
N SER A 810 11.79 32.78 3.52
CA SER A 810 10.99 31.60 3.88
C SER A 810 9.49 31.91 4.00
N LEU A 811 9.15 33.05 4.63
CA LEU A 811 7.77 33.53 4.76
C LEU A 811 7.19 33.87 3.39
N ARG A 812 7.88 34.69 2.59
CA ARG A 812 7.41 35.10 1.25
C ARG A 812 7.15 33.90 0.35
N LYS A 813 8.02 32.88 0.38
CA LYS A 813 7.81 31.60 -0.31
C LYS A 813 6.55 30.87 0.16
N GLN A 814 6.27 30.91 1.46
CA GLN A 814 5.08 30.28 2.02
C GLN A 814 3.80 31.04 1.65
N VAL A 815 3.84 32.38 1.66
CA VAL A 815 2.75 33.26 1.22
C VAL A 815 2.37 32.96 -0.22
N VAL A 816 3.36 32.84 -1.13
CA VAL A 816 3.13 32.42 -2.52
C VAL A 816 2.39 31.08 -2.63
N ARG A 817 2.74 30.09 -1.79
CA ARG A 817 2.03 28.80 -1.74
C ARG A 817 0.61 28.94 -1.20
N GLN A 818 0.35 29.90 -0.30
CA GLN A 818 -1.01 30.15 0.20
C GLN A 818 -1.87 30.90 -0.82
N LEU A 819 -1.29 31.78 -1.64
CA LEU A 819 -1.99 32.41 -2.77
C LEU A 819 -2.44 31.36 -3.79
N GLU A 820 -1.54 30.45 -4.20
CA GLU A 820 -1.88 29.34 -5.11
C GLU A 820 -2.96 28.41 -4.55
N ARG A 821 -2.91 28.12 -3.24
CA ARG A 821 -3.78 27.14 -2.62
C ARG A 821 -5.17 27.67 -2.26
N ASN A 822 -5.26 28.89 -1.76
CA ASN A 822 -6.54 29.46 -1.31
C ASN A 822 -7.21 30.32 -2.38
N ARG A 823 -6.42 30.80 -3.36
CA ARG A 823 -6.86 31.61 -4.51
C ARG A 823 -7.83 32.73 -4.12
N PRO A 824 -7.44 33.64 -3.21
CA PRO A 824 -8.24 34.84 -2.98
C PRO A 824 -8.38 35.64 -4.28
N PRO A 825 -9.43 36.49 -4.43
CA PRO A 825 -9.60 37.34 -5.59
C PRO A 825 -8.30 38.12 -5.93
N GLY A 826 -7.89 38.12 -7.20
CA GLY A 826 -6.66 38.78 -7.65
C GLY A 826 -5.35 38.04 -7.36
N ALA A 827 -5.39 36.81 -6.82
CA ALA A 827 -4.17 36.05 -6.49
C ALA A 827 -3.23 35.83 -7.67
N LEU A 828 -3.76 35.47 -8.85
CA LEU A 828 -2.94 35.29 -10.05
C LEU A 828 -2.33 36.61 -10.50
N ASP A 829 -3.10 37.71 -10.52
CA ASP A 829 -2.58 39.02 -10.90
C ASP A 829 -1.47 39.48 -9.94
N LEU A 830 -1.60 39.21 -8.64
CA LEU A 830 -0.54 39.48 -7.66
C LEU A 830 0.71 38.62 -7.93
N LEU A 831 0.56 37.33 -8.24
CA LEU A 831 1.69 36.47 -8.59
C LEU A 831 2.40 36.93 -9.87
N LEU A 832 1.65 37.36 -10.90
CA LEU A 832 2.19 37.89 -12.14
C LEU A 832 2.87 39.25 -11.93
N ARG A 833 2.28 40.17 -11.16
CA ARG A 833 2.94 41.44 -10.78
C ARG A 833 4.24 41.18 -10.01
N THR A 834 4.22 40.22 -9.08
CA THR A 834 5.41 39.83 -8.31
C THR A 834 6.46 39.19 -9.22
N TRP A 835 6.05 38.42 -10.23
CA TRP A 835 6.94 37.81 -11.22
C TRP A 835 7.71 38.87 -12.03
N GLU A 836 7.06 39.97 -12.41
CA GLU A 836 7.71 41.03 -13.18
C GLU A 836 8.64 41.94 -12.35
N ASP A 837 8.62 41.87 -11.01
CA ASP A 837 9.51 42.66 -10.15
C ASP A 837 10.99 42.26 -10.37
N PRO A 838 11.86 43.13 -10.91
CA PRO A 838 13.27 42.81 -11.13
C PRO A 838 14.04 42.60 -9.83
N GLY A 839 13.61 43.21 -8.72
CA GLY A 839 14.23 43.11 -7.39
C GLY A 839 13.85 41.84 -6.61
N LEU A 840 12.98 40.98 -7.16
CA LEU A 840 12.50 39.80 -6.44
C LEU A 840 13.61 38.78 -6.18
N HIS A 841 13.77 38.40 -4.90
CA HIS A 841 14.73 37.39 -4.46
C HIS A 841 14.53 36.05 -5.19
N ARG A 842 15.64 35.45 -5.68
CA ARG A 842 15.64 34.24 -6.53
C ARG A 842 14.77 33.09 -6.00
N ASP A 843 14.83 32.78 -4.71
CA ASP A 843 14.07 31.65 -4.14
C ASP A 843 12.57 31.94 -4.03
N VAL A 844 12.19 33.22 -3.89
CA VAL A 844 10.78 33.63 -3.92
C VAL A 844 10.27 33.55 -5.36
N ARG A 845 11.07 33.99 -6.34
CA ARG A 845 10.79 33.82 -7.77
C ARG A 845 10.56 32.36 -8.16
N VAL A 846 11.40 31.44 -7.67
CA VAL A 846 11.20 29.99 -7.86
C VAL A 846 9.89 29.50 -7.22
N ALA A 847 9.51 30.04 -6.06
CA ALA A 847 8.21 29.72 -5.47
C ALA A 847 7.04 30.26 -6.32
N VAL A 848 7.17 31.47 -6.90
CA VAL A 848 6.16 32.05 -7.81
C VAL A 848 6.03 31.19 -9.06
N ALA A 849 7.13 30.76 -9.68
CA ALA A 849 7.09 29.82 -10.79
C ALA A 849 6.39 28.49 -10.42
N GLY A 850 6.68 27.98 -9.22
CA GLY A 850 6.00 26.79 -8.70
C GLY A 850 4.49 26.97 -8.51
N ALA A 851 4.04 28.18 -8.15
CA ALA A 851 2.64 28.56 -8.04
C ALA A 851 1.97 28.73 -9.40
N LEU A 852 2.57 29.48 -10.33
CA LEU A 852 2.05 29.68 -11.69
C LEU A 852 1.89 28.35 -12.44
N ARG A 853 2.81 27.41 -12.24
CA ARG A 853 2.72 26.04 -12.80
C ARG A 853 1.46 25.28 -12.36
N ARG A 854 0.83 25.68 -11.24
CA ARG A 854 -0.42 25.11 -10.70
C ARG A 854 -1.67 25.89 -11.09
N MET A 855 -1.53 26.88 -11.98
CA MET A 855 -2.63 27.65 -12.55
C MET A 855 -2.60 27.62 -14.09
N PRO A 856 -2.40 26.45 -14.75
CA PRO A 856 -2.25 26.36 -16.20
C PRO A 856 -3.53 26.67 -16.99
N GLU A 857 -4.68 26.74 -16.32
CA GLU A 857 -5.97 27.11 -16.91
C GLU A 857 -6.03 28.57 -17.39
N ASP A 858 -5.19 29.45 -16.84
CA ASP A 858 -5.01 30.82 -17.34
C ASP A 858 -3.74 30.87 -18.22
N PRO A 859 -3.87 31.17 -19.54
CA PRO A 859 -2.73 31.22 -20.46
C PRO A 859 -1.60 32.13 -20.01
N ARG A 860 -1.91 33.22 -19.30
CA ARG A 860 -0.91 34.19 -18.80
C ARG A 860 0.10 33.55 -17.85
N ALA A 861 -0.30 32.51 -17.12
CA ALA A 861 0.60 31.78 -16.23
C ALA A 861 1.67 31.00 -17.03
N LEU A 862 1.28 30.35 -18.13
CA LEU A 862 2.21 29.64 -19.01
C LEU A 862 3.12 30.62 -19.77
N ASP A 863 2.58 31.74 -20.22
CA ASP A 863 3.36 32.81 -20.88
C ASP A 863 4.46 33.36 -19.96
N ALA A 864 4.12 33.64 -18.70
CA ALA A 864 5.08 34.08 -17.68
C ALA A 864 6.18 33.04 -17.43
N LEU A 865 5.82 31.75 -17.35
CA LEU A 865 6.81 30.66 -17.24
C LEU A 865 7.68 30.53 -18.49
N GLY A 866 7.14 30.85 -19.67
CA GLY A 866 7.86 30.98 -20.94
C GLY A 866 9.10 31.86 -20.82
N ALA A 867 8.94 33.05 -20.25
CA ALA A 867 10.03 34.02 -20.06
C ALA A 867 11.14 33.54 -19.09
N ALA A 868 10.89 32.49 -18.29
CA ALA A 868 11.88 31.95 -17.36
C ALA A 868 13.10 31.36 -18.08
N ALA A 869 12.92 30.81 -19.29
CA ALA A 869 14.00 30.27 -20.10
C ALA A 869 14.99 31.35 -20.55
N ASP A 870 14.51 32.58 -20.76
CA ASP A 870 15.33 33.68 -21.28
C ASP A 870 15.93 34.54 -20.17
N ARG A 871 15.14 34.86 -19.14
CA ARG A 871 15.51 35.87 -18.11
C ARG A 871 16.00 35.25 -16.79
N TYR A 872 15.56 34.03 -16.47
CA TYR A 872 15.66 33.48 -15.11
C TYR A 872 16.13 32.03 -15.06
N ALA A 873 16.92 31.59 -16.04
CA ALA A 873 17.37 30.20 -16.25
C ALA A 873 18.40 29.67 -15.22
N GLY A 874 18.27 30.02 -13.94
CA GLY A 874 19.11 29.47 -12.87
C GLY A 874 18.77 28.01 -12.54
N GLU A 875 19.76 27.24 -12.06
CA GLU A 875 19.61 25.81 -11.75
C GLU A 875 18.35 25.47 -10.92
N LEU A 876 18.06 26.22 -9.86
CA LEU A 876 16.91 25.97 -8.99
C LEU A 876 15.57 26.19 -9.72
N MET A 877 15.50 27.18 -10.62
CA MET A 877 14.33 27.45 -11.44
C MET A 877 14.07 26.29 -12.40
N LEU A 878 15.09 25.92 -13.17
CA LEU A 878 15.03 24.81 -14.14
C LEU A 878 14.62 23.50 -13.46
N ARG A 879 15.26 23.16 -12.33
CA ARG A 879 14.94 21.96 -11.55
C ARG A 879 13.51 21.97 -10.99
N THR A 880 12.92 23.13 -10.77
CA THR A 880 11.53 23.27 -10.28
C THR A 880 10.55 23.03 -11.42
N LEU A 881 10.79 23.59 -12.60
CA LEU A 881 9.92 23.44 -13.76
C LEU A 881 10.01 22.04 -14.40
N PHE A 882 11.18 21.39 -14.37
CA PHE A 882 11.37 19.99 -14.80
C PHE A 882 10.64 18.96 -13.94
N GLN A 883 10.11 19.32 -12.77
CA GLN A 883 9.33 18.38 -11.94
C GLN A 883 7.92 18.14 -12.47
N ALA A 884 7.44 18.96 -13.40
CA ALA A 884 6.09 18.87 -13.92
C ALA A 884 5.92 17.63 -14.78
N ARG A 885 4.75 16.99 -14.70
CA ARG A 885 4.41 15.81 -15.50
C ARG A 885 3.20 16.08 -16.37
N PRO A 886 3.10 15.48 -17.58
CA PRO A 886 1.96 15.70 -18.48
C PRO A 886 0.60 15.42 -17.84
N VAL A 887 0.52 14.41 -16.97
CA VAL A 887 -0.70 14.02 -16.26
C VAL A 887 -1.18 15.06 -15.22
N GLU A 888 -0.37 16.07 -14.92
CA GLU A 888 -0.72 17.19 -14.04
C GLU A 888 -1.38 18.35 -14.81
N PHE A 889 -1.50 18.26 -16.14
CA PHE A 889 -2.04 19.31 -17.00
C PHE A 889 -3.23 18.83 -17.83
N ALA A 890 -4.17 19.74 -18.05
CA ALA A 890 -5.26 19.57 -19.02
C ALA A 890 -4.69 19.31 -20.42
N PRO A 891 -5.37 18.54 -21.28
CA PRO A 891 -4.89 18.22 -22.63
C PRO A 891 -4.45 19.46 -23.43
N ALA A 892 -5.18 20.57 -23.36
CA ALA A 892 -4.90 21.80 -24.08
C ALA A 892 -3.57 22.47 -23.67
N ALA A 893 -3.13 22.32 -22.42
CA ALA A 893 -1.91 22.95 -21.91
C ALA A 893 -0.65 22.09 -22.17
N ARG A 894 -0.80 20.83 -22.59
CA ARG A 894 0.34 19.89 -22.66
C ARG A 894 1.35 20.25 -23.73
N VAL A 895 0.89 20.72 -24.88
CA VAL A 895 1.76 21.11 -26.01
C VAL A 895 2.62 22.32 -25.61
N ALA A 896 1.98 23.38 -25.13
CA ALA A 896 2.67 24.59 -24.69
C ALA A 896 3.70 24.32 -23.58
N TYR A 897 3.38 23.43 -22.63
CA TYR A 897 4.33 23.06 -21.58
C TYR A 897 5.46 22.15 -22.09
N ALA A 898 5.21 21.26 -23.07
CA ALA A 898 6.26 20.47 -23.72
C ALA A 898 7.28 21.37 -24.43
N ASP A 899 6.81 22.40 -25.13
CA ASP A 899 7.67 23.41 -25.78
C ASP A 899 8.46 24.22 -24.74
N LEU A 900 7.84 24.56 -23.60
CA LEU A 900 8.54 25.17 -22.48
C LEU A 900 9.66 24.26 -21.94
N ILE A 901 9.41 22.95 -21.74
CA ILE A 901 10.45 22.02 -21.29
C ILE A 901 11.65 22.01 -22.23
N ARG A 902 11.42 22.05 -23.55
CA ARG A 902 12.49 22.12 -24.56
C ARG A 902 13.30 23.41 -24.46
N ARG A 903 12.64 24.57 -24.32
CA ARG A 903 13.31 25.88 -24.14
C ARG A 903 14.13 25.93 -22.85
N LEU A 904 13.57 25.43 -21.74
CA LEU A 904 14.27 25.34 -20.46
C LEU A 904 15.49 24.41 -20.53
N LEU A 905 15.41 23.32 -21.31
CA LEU A 905 16.55 22.43 -21.55
C LEU A 905 17.64 23.13 -22.39
N ALA A 906 17.26 23.94 -23.39
CA ALA A 906 18.21 24.72 -24.18
C ALA A 906 18.98 25.74 -23.31
N ALA A 907 18.28 26.38 -22.38
CA ALA A 907 18.84 27.37 -21.46
C ALA A 907 19.64 26.77 -20.29
N ALA A 908 19.72 25.44 -20.16
CA ALA A 908 20.45 24.79 -19.09
C ALA A 908 21.95 24.73 -19.39
N ASP A 909 22.80 25.26 -18.52
CA ASP A 909 24.26 25.22 -18.73
C ASP A 909 24.94 24.02 -18.05
N SER A 910 24.47 23.59 -16.88
CA SER A 910 25.15 22.55 -16.11
C SER A 910 24.78 21.13 -16.57
N PRO A 911 25.75 20.19 -16.67
CA PRO A 911 25.48 18.81 -17.12
C PRO A 911 24.42 18.09 -16.28
N GLY A 912 24.43 18.30 -14.96
CA GLY A 912 23.45 17.68 -14.06
C GLY A 912 22.01 18.20 -14.27
N VAL A 913 21.84 19.46 -14.65
CA VAL A 913 20.52 20.04 -14.97
C VAL A 913 20.07 19.62 -16.36
N ARG A 914 20.97 19.62 -17.36
CA ARG A 914 20.71 19.09 -18.71
C ARG A 914 20.22 17.64 -18.68
N PHE A 915 20.88 16.78 -17.91
CA PHE A 915 20.45 15.39 -17.75
C PHE A 915 19.04 15.26 -17.15
N ARG A 916 18.70 16.08 -16.15
CA ARG A 916 17.33 16.12 -15.60
C ARG A 916 16.34 16.67 -16.60
N GLY A 917 16.70 17.70 -17.34
CA GLY A 917 15.86 18.29 -18.37
C GLY A 917 15.59 17.31 -19.51
N ALA A 918 16.58 16.52 -19.95
CA ALA A 918 16.39 15.44 -20.91
C ALA A 918 15.44 14.35 -20.39
N LYS A 919 15.55 13.99 -19.10
CA LYS A 919 14.58 13.07 -18.46
C LYS A 919 13.19 13.65 -18.36
N ALA A 920 13.07 14.95 -18.07
CA ALA A 920 11.79 15.64 -18.07
C ALA A 920 11.20 15.65 -19.49
N PHE A 921 11.99 16.06 -20.49
CA PHE A 921 11.60 16.03 -21.90
C PHE A 921 11.13 14.64 -22.33
N ALA A 922 11.80 13.57 -21.90
CA ALA A 922 11.36 12.20 -22.20
C ALA A 922 9.95 11.88 -21.70
N ALA A 923 9.49 12.51 -20.61
CA ALA A 923 8.11 12.39 -20.16
C ALA A 923 7.13 13.23 -20.98
N TRP A 924 7.60 14.28 -21.67
CA TRP A 924 6.80 15.24 -22.43
C TRP A 924 6.86 15.06 -23.96
N ALA A 925 7.77 14.21 -24.46
CA ALA A 925 8.09 14.08 -25.89
C ALA A 925 6.87 13.82 -26.78
N THR A 926 5.90 13.03 -26.32
CA THR A 926 4.65 12.74 -27.06
C THR A 926 3.85 13.99 -27.42
N TRP A 927 3.95 15.06 -26.63
CA TRP A 927 3.22 16.33 -26.85
C TRP A 927 4.08 17.43 -27.45
N TYR A 928 5.37 17.17 -27.69
CA TYR A 928 6.26 18.16 -28.31
C TYR A 928 5.94 18.28 -29.80
N GLN A 929 5.68 19.50 -30.26
CA GLN A 929 5.36 19.80 -31.67
C GLN A 929 6.38 20.76 -32.30
N GLY A 930 7.42 21.17 -31.56
CA GLY A 930 8.50 22.00 -32.08
C GLY A 930 9.40 21.27 -33.07
N GLY A 931 10.26 22.02 -33.76
CA GLY A 931 11.24 21.47 -34.69
C GLY A 931 12.27 20.57 -33.99
N TYR A 932 12.73 19.54 -34.70
CA TYR A 932 13.71 18.56 -34.20
C TYR A 932 15.02 18.53 -34.99
N GLN A 933 15.18 19.40 -36.00
CA GLN A 933 16.35 19.43 -36.88
C GLN A 933 17.67 19.72 -36.15
N GLU A 934 17.66 20.62 -35.17
CA GLU A 934 18.82 20.89 -34.32
C GLU A 934 19.22 19.65 -33.51
N ILE A 935 18.24 18.90 -32.99
CA ILE A 935 18.46 17.69 -32.18
C ILE A 935 19.06 16.59 -33.05
N VAL A 936 18.49 16.38 -34.25
CA VAL A 936 18.97 15.43 -35.25
C VAL A 936 20.39 15.78 -35.69
N THR A 937 20.69 17.06 -35.93
CA THR A 937 22.02 17.52 -36.34
C THR A 937 23.05 17.33 -35.22
N ALA A 938 22.78 17.80 -34.01
CA ALA A 938 23.69 17.66 -32.87
C ALA A 938 23.91 16.19 -32.47
N THR A 939 22.90 15.34 -32.61
CA THR A 939 23.05 13.89 -32.35
C THR A 939 23.95 13.23 -33.40
N GLY A 940 23.80 13.61 -34.67
CA GLY A 940 24.54 13.06 -35.81
C GLY A 940 25.96 13.60 -35.99
N ASP A 941 26.36 14.66 -35.28
CA ASP A 941 27.71 15.23 -35.30
C ASP A 941 28.57 14.69 -34.13
N PRO A 942 29.56 13.81 -34.38
CA PRO A 942 30.41 13.22 -33.34
C PRO A 942 31.11 14.26 -32.44
N GLU A 943 31.44 15.43 -32.99
CA GLU A 943 32.18 16.50 -32.31
C GLU A 943 31.26 17.51 -31.59
N ALA A 944 29.94 17.32 -31.67
CA ALA A 944 28.99 18.20 -31.00
C ALA A 944 29.18 18.20 -29.47
N ALA A 945 29.44 19.38 -28.92
CA ALA A 945 29.71 19.59 -27.49
C ALA A 945 28.55 19.16 -26.58
N ASP A 946 27.31 19.20 -27.06
CA ASP A 946 26.10 18.80 -26.33
C ASP A 946 25.52 17.46 -26.79
N GLY A 947 26.25 16.72 -27.63
CA GLY A 947 25.76 15.53 -28.33
C GLY A 947 25.23 14.42 -27.41
N GLU A 948 25.76 14.26 -26.19
CA GLU A 948 25.21 13.30 -25.22
C GLU A 948 23.79 13.67 -24.76
N THR A 949 23.55 14.96 -24.49
CA THR A 949 22.23 15.45 -24.08
C THR A 949 21.27 15.43 -25.26
N ALA A 950 21.74 15.85 -26.44
CA ALA A 950 20.97 15.76 -27.68
C ALA A 950 20.53 14.32 -27.97
N THR A 951 21.42 13.33 -27.78
CA THR A 951 21.11 11.90 -27.92
C THR A 951 19.98 11.48 -26.98
N LEU A 952 19.97 11.91 -25.70
CA LEU A 952 18.87 11.55 -24.78
C LEU A 952 17.51 12.11 -25.23
N VAL A 953 17.49 13.33 -25.76
CA VAL A 953 16.28 13.98 -26.30
C VAL A 953 15.85 13.31 -27.60
N PHE A 954 16.80 12.98 -28.48
CA PHE A 954 16.60 12.22 -29.70
C PHE A 954 15.96 10.86 -29.41
N LEU A 955 16.51 10.10 -28.46
CA LEU A 955 15.94 8.80 -28.07
C LEU A 955 14.51 8.95 -27.53
N ALA A 956 14.19 10.03 -26.83
CA ALA A 956 12.82 10.30 -26.41
C ALA A 956 11.86 10.56 -27.58
N LEU A 957 12.30 11.31 -28.59
CA LEU A 957 11.51 11.53 -29.82
C LEU A 957 11.36 10.26 -30.65
N LEU A 958 12.43 9.47 -30.78
CA LEU A 958 12.40 8.17 -31.48
C LEU A 958 11.30 7.26 -30.92
N ARG A 959 11.12 7.21 -29.59
CA ARG A 959 10.04 6.43 -28.95
C ARG A 959 8.63 6.83 -29.36
N THR A 960 8.44 8.10 -29.71
CA THR A 960 7.14 8.62 -30.16
C THR A 960 6.87 8.28 -31.62
N GLY A 961 7.90 7.83 -32.36
CA GLY A 961 7.83 7.57 -33.79
C GLY A 961 7.78 8.83 -34.65
N THR A 962 8.18 10.01 -34.14
CA THR A 962 8.16 11.28 -34.87
C THR A 962 9.35 11.47 -35.82
N ILE A 963 10.51 10.87 -35.53
CA ILE A 963 11.78 11.09 -36.24
C ILE A 963 12.32 9.81 -36.92
N ARG A 964 11.44 9.04 -37.56
CA ARG A 964 11.77 7.70 -38.10
C ARG A 964 12.82 7.77 -39.20
N SER A 965 12.56 8.53 -40.26
CA SER A 965 13.48 8.73 -41.39
C SER A 965 14.81 9.34 -40.95
N GLU A 966 14.74 10.37 -40.12
CA GLU A 966 15.87 11.13 -39.62
C GLU A 966 16.78 10.25 -38.73
N THR A 967 16.24 9.18 -38.16
CA THR A 967 17.03 8.21 -37.39
C THR A 967 18.01 7.45 -38.29
N LEU A 968 17.59 7.08 -39.50
CA LEU A 968 18.46 6.40 -40.47
C LEU A 968 19.55 7.34 -40.98
N ASP A 969 19.22 8.62 -41.22
CA ASP A 969 20.21 9.64 -41.62
C ASP A 969 21.25 9.89 -40.52
N VAL A 970 20.83 9.91 -39.25
CA VAL A 970 21.73 10.05 -38.10
C VAL A 970 22.62 8.81 -37.96
N LEU A 971 22.05 7.61 -38.04
CA LEU A 971 22.82 6.37 -37.98
C LEU A 971 23.85 6.30 -39.11
N SER A 972 23.47 6.65 -40.33
CA SER A 972 24.37 6.64 -41.50
C SER A 972 25.55 7.61 -41.33
N ARG A 973 25.28 8.84 -40.87
CA ARG A 973 26.34 9.84 -40.60
C ARG A 973 27.28 9.40 -39.48
N LEU A 974 26.73 8.88 -38.38
CA LEU A 974 27.54 8.40 -37.26
C LEU A 974 28.34 7.17 -37.63
N ALA A 975 27.77 6.26 -38.41
CA ALA A 975 28.45 5.04 -38.89
C ALA A 975 29.66 5.39 -39.76
N ALA A 976 29.49 6.30 -40.73
CA ALA A 976 30.56 6.79 -41.59
C ALA A 976 31.69 7.52 -40.81
N ALA A 977 31.38 8.05 -39.62
CA ALA A 977 32.36 8.73 -38.77
C ALA A 977 33.09 7.78 -37.80
N VAL A 978 32.76 6.47 -37.78
CA VAL A 978 33.49 5.50 -36.97
C VAL A 978 34.82 5.18 -37.66
N PRO A 979 35.97 5.44 -37.02
CA PRO A 979 37.27 5.21 -37.66
C PRO A 979 37.52 3.72 -37.90
N LEU A 980 37.73 3.37 -39.17
CA LEU A 980 37.99 1.99 -39.64
C LEU A 980 39.43 1.52 -39.34
N GLU A 981 40.37 2.45 -39.27
CA GLU A 981 41.77 2.18 -38.94
C GLU A 981 41.98 2.50 -37.46
N GLY A 982 42.20 1.49 -36.62
CA GLY A 982 42.31 1.58 -35.16
C GLY A 982 43.47 2.42 -34.59
N ARG A 983 43.89 3.49 -35.27
CA ARG A 983 44.81 4.51 -34.78
C ARG A 983 44.04 5.79 -34.48
N THR A 984 43.22 5.77 -33.44
CA THR A 984 42.75 7.01 -32.82
C THR A 984 43.75 7.43 -31.76
N THR A 985 44.12 8.72 -31.74
CA THR A 985 44.90 9.32 -30.64
C THR A 985 44.07 9.49 -29.36
N SER A 986 42.74 9.27 -29.44
CA SER A 986 41.80 9.34 -28.32
C SER A 986 41.12 7.99 -28.07
N MET A 987 40.99 7.62 -26.80
CA MET A 987 40.25 6.43 -26.34
C MET A 987 38.71 6.64 -26.34
N ALA A 988 38.22 7.88 -26.51
CA ALA A 988 36.80 8.17 -26.60
C ALA A 988 36.32 8.11 -28.06
N THR A 989 35.24 7.39 -28.33
CA THR A 989 34.62 7.30 -29.67
C THR A 989 33.15 7.72 -29.63
N PRO A 990 32.85 9.05 -29.55
CA PRO A 990 31.49 9.55 -29.40
C PRO A 990 30.51 9.05 -30.47
N ALA A 991 30.97 8.91 -31.72
CA ALA A 991 30.17 8.37 -32.81
C ALA A 991 29.67 6.94 -32.50
N ARG A 992 30.61 6.06 -32.09
CA ARG A 992 30.31 4.67 -31.73
C ARG A 992 29.40 4.60 -30.50
N ASP A 993 29.69 5.35 -29.44
CA ASP A 993 28.88 5.35 -28.22
C ASP A 993 27.41 5.75 -28.48
N ARG A 994 27.18 6.71 -29.39
CA ARG A 994 25.84 7.14 -29.79
C ARG A 994 25.14 6.10 -30.64
N VAL A 995 25.83 5.48 -31.60
CA VAL A 995 25.31 4.34 -32.37
C VAL A 995 24.88 3.23 -31.42
N THR A 996 25.73 2.83 -30.46
CA THR A 996 25.39 1.80 -29.48
C THR A 996 24.15 2.19 -28.66
N LYS A 997 24.02 3.45 -28.22
CA LYS A 997 22.82 3.93 -27.50
C LYS A 997 21.55 3.86 -28.35
N ILE A 998 21.62 4.24 -29.63
CA ILE A 998 20.47 4.17 -30.57
C ILE A 998 20.10 2.72 -30.85
N ALA A 999 21.07 1.85 -31.13
CA ALA A 999 20.85 0.42 -31.36
C ALA A 999 20.25 -0.29 -30.14
N GLN A 1000 20.77 0.00 -28.93
CA GLN A 1000 20.17 -0.48 -27.68
C GLN A 1000 18.73 0.00 -27.50
N HIS A 1001 18.40 1.20 -27.97
CA HIS A 1001 17.06 1.73 -27.91
C HIS A 1001 16.10 1.04 -28.88
N LEU A 1002 16.52 0.83 -30.13
CA LEU A 1002 15.79 0.07 -31.14
C LEU A 1002 15.55 -1.38 -30.67
N ALA A 1003 16.59 -2.04 -30.16
CA ALA A 1003 16.49 -3.35 -29.52
C ALA A 1003 15.52 -3.35 -28.32
N GLY A 1004 15.58 -2.29 -27.51
CA GLY A 1004 14.68 -2.05 -26.38
C GLY A 1004 13.20 -2.05 -26.75
N MET A 1005 12.85 -1.52 -27.94
CA MET A 1005 11.47 -1.53 -28.43
C MET A 1005 10.92 -2.94 -28.69
N HIS A 1006 11.79 -3.92 -28.94
CA HIS A 1006 11.42 -5.32 -29.20
C HIS A 1006 11.37 -6.17 -27.92
N SER A 1007 12.11 -5.77 -26.88
CA SER A 1007 12.10 -6.42 -25.56
C SER A 1007 10.88 -6.10 -24.70
N GLY A 1008 10.03 -5.17 -25.16
CA GLY A 1008 8.80 -4.76 -24.50
C GLY A 1008 7.70 -5.82 -24.58
N GLU A 1009 6.81 -5.81 -23.59
CA GLU A 1009 5.68 -6.73 -23.51
C GLU A 1009 4.45 -6.31 -24.33
N SER A 1010 4.51 -5.10 -24.92
CA SER A 1010 3.50 -4.49 -25.77
C SER A 1010 3.64 -4.94 -27.22
N ALA A 1011 2.54 -4.97 -27.97
CA ALA A 1011 2.56 -5.21 -29.41
C ALA A 1011 3.54 -4.26 -30.13
N ILE A 1012 4.45 -4.83 -30.93
CA ILE A 1012 5.42 -4.08 -31.73
C ILE A 1012 4.69 -3.46 -32.93
N GLU A 1013 4.74 -2.14 -33.04
CA GLU A 1013 4.11 -1.41 -34.14
C GLU A 1013 4.83 -1.67 -35.47
N PRO A 1014 4.12 -1.75 -36.62
CA PRO A 1014 4.74 -2.06 -37.91
C PRO A 1014 5.92 -1.17 -38.28
N TRP A 1015 5.87 0.12 -37.93
CA TRP A 1015 6.96 1.05 -38.21
C TRP A 1015 8.22 0.78 -37.38
N GLN A 1016 8.11 0.21 -36.18
CA GLN A 1016 9.26 -0.13 -35.33
C GLN A 1016 10.08 -1.26 -35.96
N ARG A 1017 9.38 -2.24 -36.55
CA ARG A 1017 9.99 -3.32 -37.32
C ARG A 1017 10.69 -2.81 -38.57
N GLY A 1018 9.99 -2.01 -39.38
CA GLY A 1018 10.58 -1.41 -40.58
C GLY A 1018 11.84 -0.60 -40.27
N LEU A 1019 11.76 0.32 -39.30
CA LEU A 1019 12.91 1.14 -38.91
C LEU A 1019 14.10 0.31 -38.40
N SER A 1020 13.83 -0.78 -37.68
CA SER A 1020 14.89 -1.64 -37.15
C SER A 1020 15.56 -2.47 -38.22
N HIS A 1021 14.81 -2.91 -39.24
CA HIS A 1021 15.34 -3.56 -40.42
C HIS A 1021 16.27 -2.61 -41.19
N ASP A 1022 15.79 -1.41 -41.52
CA ASP A 1022 16.59 -0.41 -42.25
C ASP A 1022 17.84 0.02 -41.45
N ALA A 1023 17.72 0.13 -40.12
CA ALA A 1023 18.86 0.42 -39.25
C ALA A 1023 19.90 -0.72 -39.23
N VAL A 1024 19.46 -1.97 -39.34
CA VAL A 1024 20.35 -3.12 -39.44
C VAL A 1024 21.15 -3.07 -40.74
N ASP A 1025 20.53 -2.71 -41.86
CA ASP A 1025 21.23 -2.57 -43.15
C ASP A 1025 22.33 -1.50 -43.09
N VAL A 1026 22.04 -0.35 -42.47
CA VAL A 1026 23.03 0.73 -42.27
C VAL A 1026 24.19 0.27 -41.37
N LEU A 1027 23.90 -0.43 -40.28
CA LEU A 1027 24.92 -0.84 -39.31
C LEU A 1027 25.76 -2.03 -39.79
N ALA A 1028 25.16 -2.95 -40.55
CA ALA A 1028 25.84 -4.12 -41.09
C ALA A 1028 26.81 -3.78 -42.22
N ALA A 1029 26.61 -2.64 -42.91
CA ALA A 1029 27.54 -2.13 -43.92
C ALA A 1029 28.93 -1.80 -43.34
N GLU A 1030 29.01 -1.47 -42.04
CA GLU A 1030 30.25 -1.11 -41.35
C GLU A 1030 30.74 -2.25 -40.44
N PRO A 1031 31.91 -2.89 -40.72
CA PRO A 1031 32.35 -4.08 -39.98
C PRO A 1031 32.49 -3.90 -38.47
N LEU A 1032 32.86 -2.70 -38.00
CA LEU A 1032 33.00 -2.42 -36.57
C LEU A 1032 31.66 -2.22 -35.83
N LEU A 1033 30.56 -2.00 -36.55
CA LEU A 1033 29.21 -1.77 -36.00
C LEU A 1033 28.27 -2.97 -36.14
N LEU A 1034 28.77 -4.05 -36.75
CA LEU A 1034 28.04 -5.32 -36.83
C LEU A 1034 27.51 -5.84 -35.47
N PRO A 1035 28.22 -5.71 -34.32
CA PRO A 1035 27.66 -6.12 -33.02
C PRO A 1035 26.36 -5.40 -32.66
N GLU A 1036 26.22 -4.12 -33.04
CA GLU A 1036 25.04 -3.31 -32.81
C GLU A 1036 23.87 -3.75 -33.72
N ALA A 1037 24.14 -4.10 -34.99
CA ALA A 1037 23.14 -4.71 -35.88
C ALA A 1037 22.64 -6.06 -35.33
N VAL A 1038 23.58 -6.92 -34.90
CA VAL A 1038 23.30 -8.23 -34.29
C VAL A 1038 22.44 -8.08 -33.04
N LEU A 1039 22.66 -7.06 -32.21
CA LEU A 1039 21.81 -6.79 -31.04
C LEU A 1039 20.34 -6.54 -31.43
N ILE A 1040 20.10 -5.74 -32.46
CA ILE A 1040 18.74 -5.43 -32.96
C ILE A 1040 18.10 -6.70 -33.50
N VAL A 1041 18.75 -7.40 -34.42
CA VAL A 1041 18.21 -8.65 -35.01
C VAL A 1041 17.91 -9.69 -33.93
N LYS A 1042 18.85 -9.93 -33.02
CA LYS A 1042 18.70 -10.90 -31.92
C LYS A 1042 17.50 -10.58 -31.03
N THR A 1043 17.26 -9.31 -30.72
CA THR A 1043 16.13 -8.89 -29.87
C THR A 1043 14.81 -8.84 -30.63
N ALA A 1044 14.85 -8.65 -31.95
CA ALA A 1044 13.69 -8.71 -32.84
C ALA A 1044 13.29 -10.15 -33.23
N LEU A 1045 14.15 -11.14 -32.99
CA LEU A 1045 13.82 -12.56 -33.23
C LEU A 1045 12.47 -12.91 -32.60
N PRO A 1046 11.58 -13.60 -33.33
CA PRO A 1046 10.30 -14.01 -32.80
C PRO A 1046 10.43 -14.68 -31.44
N ALA A 1047 9.75 -14.10 -30.47
CA ALA A 1047 9.57 -14.63 -29.13
C ALA A 1047 8.06 -14.74 -28.88
N PRO A 1048 7.61 -15.63 -27.98
CA PRO A 1048 6.20 -15.69 -27.61
C PRO A 1048 5.80 -14.39 -26.87
N VAL A 1049 5.30 -13.40 -27.63
CA VAL A 1049 4.74 -12.14 -27.13
C VAL A 1049 3.22 -12.24 -27.15
N GLY A 1050 2.57 -12.10 -25.99
CA GLY A 1050 1.10 -12.17 -25.90
C GLY A 1050 0.55 -13.59 -25.73
N THR A 1051 -0.77 -13.69 -25.57
CA THR A 1051 -1.49 -14.89 -25.09
C THR A 1051 -1.69 -16.00 -26.13
N HIS A 1052 -1.59 -15.71 -27.44
CA HIS A 1052 -1.92 -16.66 -28.52
C HIS A 1052 -0.97 -16.65 -29.73
N ALA A 1053 0.18 -15.97 -29.67
CA ALA A 1053 1.13 -16.03 -30.76
C ALA A 1053 1.91 -17.36 -30.67
N ALA A 1054 1.44 -18.39 -31.38
CA ALA A 1054 2.36 -19.42 -31.85
C ALA A 1054 3.48 -18.67 -32.58
N VAL A 1055 4.72 -18.86 -32.14
CA VAL A 1055 5.85 -18.32 -32.87
C VAL A 1055 5.80 -18.97 -34.25
N ASP A 1056 5.62 -18.17 -35.30
CA ASP A 1056 5.67 -18.65 -36.67
C ASP A 1056 7.02 -19.36 -36.87
N PRO A 1057 7.03 -20.70 -37.06
CA PRO A 1057 8.26 -21.45 -37.21
C PRO A 1057 9.10 -20.99 -38.39
N SER A 1058 8.44 -20.50 -39.46
CA SER A 1058 9.15 -19.95 -40.61
C SER A 1058 9.84 -18.67 -40.23
N ALA A 1059 9.13 -17.69 -39.68
CA ALA A 1059 9.70 -16.40 -39.30
C ALA A 1059 10.85 -16.52 -38.29
N LEU A 1060 10.77 -17.45 -37.32
CA LEU A 1060 11.87 -17.70 -36.39
C LEU A 1060 13.09 -18.30 -37.09
N ALA A 1061 12.87 -19.29 -37.96
CA ALA A 1061 13.95 -19.92 -38.70
C ALA A 1061 14.59 -18.95 -39.71
N ASP A 1062 13.78 -18.15 -40.41
CA ASP A 1062 14.23 -17.11 -41.34
C ASP A 1062 15.11 -16.10 -40.60
N GLY A 1063 14.63 -15.53 -39.49
CA GLY A 1063 15.42 -14.58 -38.69
C GLY A 1063 16.70 -15.17 -38.08
N LEU A 1064 16.71 -16.47 -37.73
CA LEU A 1064 17.91 -17.16 -37.26
C LEU A 1064 18.92 -17.39 -38.40
N CYS A 1065 18.45 -17.75 -39.59
CA CYS A 1065 19.28 -17.88 -40.79
C CYS A 1065 19.87 -16.53 -41.22
N ASP A 1066 19.06 -15.46 -41.21
CA ASP A 1066 19.54 -14.10 -41.51
C ASP A 1066 20.62 -13.65 -40.52
N LEU A 1067 20.42 -13.95 -39.23
CA LEU A 1067 21.42 -13.69 -38.19
C LEU A 1067 22.71 -14.50 -38.43
N ALA A 1068 22.59 -15.77 -38.84
CA ALA A 1068 23.73 -16.62 -39.16
C ALA A 1068 24.51 -16.11 -40.37
N GLU A 1069 23.81 -15.64 -41.41
CA GLU A 1069 24.40 -15.10 -42.63
C GLU A 1069 25.19 -13.83 -42.33
N MET A 1070 24.62 -12.92 -41.54
CA MET A 1070 25.28 -11.70 -41.07
C MET A 1070 26.58 -11.99 -40.30
N LEU A 1071 26.65 -13.14 -39.62
CA LEU A 1071 27.77 -13.57 -38.80
C LEU A 1071 28.79 -14.44 -39.55
N ARG A 1072 28.56 -14.75 -40.85
CA ARG A 1072 29.32 -15.75 -41.62
C ARG A 1072 30.83 -15.56 -41.54
N ASP A 1073 31.31 -14.32 -41.69
CA ASP A 1073 32.75 -13.99 -41.70
C ASP A 1073 33.27 -13.50 -40.33
N ARG A 1074 32.50 -13.69 -39.24
CA ARG A 1074 32.78 -13.12 -37.91
C ARG A 1074 32.71 -14.17 -36.80
N PRO A 1075 33.59 -15.19 -36.80
CA PRO A 1075 33.49 -16.38 -35.94
C PRO A 1075 33.48 -16.07 -34.44
N VAL A 1076 34.26 -15.09 -33.97
CA VAL A 1076 34.29 -14.70 -32.54
C VAL A 1076 32.97 -14.07 -32.10
N LEU A 1077 32.39 -13.20 -32.93
CA LEU A 1077 31.09 -12.57 -32.66
C LEU A 1077 29.96 -13.60 -32.76
N ALA A 1078 30.06 -14.55 -33.69
CA ALA A 1078 29.13 -15.67 -33.81
C ALA A 1078 29.11 -16.53 -32.53
N ALA A 1079 30.28 -16.90 -32.01
CA ALA A 1079 30.40 -17.65 -30.75
C ALA A 1079 29.83 -16.89 -29.54
N ALA A 1080 30.13 -15.58 -29.43
CA ALA A 1080 29.57 -14.73 -28.36
C ALA A 1080 28.04 -14.62 -28.45
N THR A 1081 27.51 -14.42 -29.66
CA THR A 1081 26.06 -14.34 -29.93
C THR A 1081 25.37 -15.65 -29.60
N ALA A 1082 25.95 -16.80 -29.97
CA ALA A 1082 25.44 -18.13 -29.64
C ALA A 1082 25.36 -18.35 -28.10
N LYS A 1083 26.39 -17.91 -27.37
CA LYS A 1083 26.42 -17.98 -25.89
C LYS A 1083 25.38 -17.09 -25.23
N GLU A 1084 25.18 -15.88 -25.75
CA GLU A 1084 24.13 -14.98 -25.25
C GLU A 1084 22.73 -15.51 -25.56
N LEU A 1085 22.49 -16.00 -26.78
CA LEU A 1085 21.21 -16.57 -27.20
C LEU A 1085 20.84 -17.78 -26.33
N SER A 1086 21.79 -18.67 -26.06
CA SER A 1086 21.56 -19.82 -25.17
C SER A 1086 21.32 -19.42 -23.72
N SER A 1087 21.99 -18.37 -23.23
CA SER A 1087 21.76 -17.82 -21.88
C SER A 1087 20.39 -17.16 -21.79
N GLN A 1088 20.02 -16.31 -22.73
CA GLN A 1088 18.74 -15.61 -22.79
C GLN A 1088 17.57 -16.61 -22.87
N ARG A 1089 17.63 -17.56 -23.80
CA ARG A 1089 16.59 -18.60 -23.97
C ARG A 1089 16.51 -19.58 -22.80
N ARG A 1090 17.56 -19.71 -21.97
CA ARG A 1090 17.54 -20.49 -20.72
C ARG A 1090 16.76 -19.79 -19.59
N TYR A 1091 16.60 -18.47 -19.63
CA TYR A 1091 15.93 -17.68 -18.59
C TYR A 1091 14.60 -17.02 -19.04
N GLU A 1092 14.34 -16.92 -20.33
CA GLU A 1092 13.06 -16.46 -20.91
C GLU A 1092 12.04 -17.61 -21.08
N LYS A 1093 10.80 -17.29 -21.48
CA LYS A 1093 9.76 -18.30 -21.76
C LYS A 1093 10.24 -19.24 -22.88
N PRO A 1094 10.26 -20.57 -22.67
CA PRO A 1094 10.75 -21.51 -23.67
C PRO A 1094 9.84 -21.51 -24.90
N VAL A 1095 10.44 -21.37 -26.09
CA VAL A 1095 9.78 -21.67 -27.37
C VAL A 1095 9.47 -23.17 -27.41
N GLU A 1096 8.38 -23.56 -28.06
CA GLU A 1096 8.03 -24.98 -28.20
C GLU A 1096 9.21 -25.76 -28.81
N PRO A 1097 9.66 -26.88 -28.20
CA PRO A 1097 10.84 -27.61 -28.67
C PRO A 1097 10.75 -28.07 -30.12
N ARG A 1098 9.56 -28.38 -30.65
CA ARG A 1098 9.37 -28.78 -32.05
C ARG A 1098 9.62 -27.62 -33.03
N THR A 1099 9.09 -26.45 -32.72
CA THR A 1099 9.36 -25.22 -33.50
C THR A 1099 10.85 -24.91 -33.50
N LEU A 1100 11.49 -24.96 -32.32
CA LEU A 1100 12.92 -24.72 -32.21
C LEU A 1100 13.74 -25.76 -33.00
N LEU A 1101 13.40 -27.05 -32.91
CA LEU A 1101 14.06 -28.12 -33.65
C LEU A 1101 14.05 -27.87 -35.17
N SER A 1102 12.89 -27.46 -35.71
CA SER A 1102 12.76 -27.14 -37.14
C SER A 1102 13.65 -25.97 -37.58
N SER A 1103 13.78 -24.95 -36.73
CA SER A 1103 14.67 -23.81 -36.98
C SER A 1103 16.15 -24.20 -36.88
N VAL A 1104 16.52 -25.07 -35.93
CA VAL A 1104 17.90 -25.54 -35.79
C VAL A 1104 18.30 -26.43 -36.97
N ARG A 1105 17.43 -27.30 -37.48
CA ARG A 1105 17.71 -28.08 -38.70
C ARG A 1105 18.01 -27.19 -39.90
N ARG A 1106 17.21 -26.14 -40.12
CA ARG A 1106 17.47 -25.14 -41.17
C ARG A 1106 18.81 -24.42 -41.00
N LEU A 1107 19.28 -24.21 -39.76
CA LEU A 1107 20.62 -23.65 -39.51
C LEU A 1107 21.72 -24.66 -39.86
N VAL A 1108 21.57 -25.93 -39.51
CA VAL A 1108 22.54 -26.99 -39.86
C VAL A 1108 22.65 -27.13 -41.38
N ASP A 1109 21.54 -27.04 -42.10
CA ASP A 1109 21.49 -27.13 -43.57
C ASP A 1109 22.29 -26.02 -44.27
N GLN A 1110 22.54 -24.87 -43.61
CA GLN A 1110 23.38 -23.78 -44.16
C GLN A 1110 24.87 -24.16 -44.24
N GLY A 1111 25.32 -25.13 -43.44
CA GLY A 1111 26.64 -25.76 -43.56
C GLY A 1111 27.87 -24.92 -43.16
N HIS A 1112 27.73 -23.62 -42.87
CA HIS A 1112 28.85 -22.76 -42.48
C HIS A 1112 29.00 -22.60 -40.95
N LEU A 1113 30.21 -22.23 -40.51
CA LEU A 1113 30.61 -22.15 -39.09
C LEU A 1113 29.64 -21.35 -38.21
N ALA A 1114 29.27 -20.12 -38.62
CA ALA A 1114 28.38 -19.27 -37.82
C ALA A 1114 26.98 -19.89 -37.59
N ALA A 1115 26.37 -20.50 -38.61
CA ALA A 1115 25.08 -21.17 -38.49
C ALA A 1115 25.16 -22.37 -37.56
N ASN A 1116 26.23 -23.17 -37.69
CA ASN A 1116 26.45 -24.33 -36.85
C ASN A 1116 26.76 -23.96 -35.38
N LEU A 1117 27.43 -22.83 -35.10
CA LEU A 1117 27.63 -22.34 -33.72
C LEU A 1117 26.31 -21.96 -33.05
N LEU A 1118 25.42 -21.25 -33.78
CA LEU A 1118 24.07 -20.97 -33.30
C LEU A 1118 23.27 -22.27 -33.11
N ALA A 1119 23.40 -23.22 -34.03
CA ALA A 1119 22.73 -24.51 -33.97
C ALA A 1119 23.17 -25.33 -32.74
N VAL A 1120 24.47 -25.40 -32.43
CA VAL A 1120 24.99 -26.08 -31.22
C VAL A 1120 24.43 -25.43 -29.95
N ALA A 1121 24.44 -24.09 -29.87
CA ALA A 1121 23.94 -23.37 -28.71
C ALA A 1121 22.42 -23.60 -28.50
N LEU A 1122 21.63 -23.59 -29.58
CA LEU A 1122 20.19 -23.86 -29.52
C LEU A 1122 19.89 -25.34 -29.27
N THR A 1123 20.71 -26.27 -29.78
CA THR A 1123 20.63 -27.72 -29.48
C THR A 1123 20.88 -27.99 -28.02
N ARG A 1124 21.86 -27.31 -27.40
CA ARG A 1124 22.11 -27.39 -25.94
C ARG A 1124 20.90 -26.92 -25.13
N VAL A 1125 20.19 -25.89 -25.60
CA VAL A 1125 18.95 -25.40 -24.96
C VAL A 1125 17.81 -26.39 -25.18
N GLY A 1126 17.52 -26.76 -26.42
CA GLY A 1126 16.43 -27.69 -26.79
C GLY A 1126 16.60 -29.06 -26.12
N GLY A 1127 17.78 -29.67 -26.25
CA GLY A 1127 18.15 -30.93 -25.62
C GLY A 1127 18.00 -30.88 -24.09
N ALA A 1128 18.47 -29.82 -23.42
CA ALA A 1128 18.27 -29.68 -21.97
C ALA A 1128 16.80 -29.51 -21.57
N HIS A 1129 15.97 -28.87 -22.40
CA HIS A 1129 14.53 -28.70 -22.15
C HIS A 1129 13.72 -29.97 -22.41
N THR A 1130 14.20 -30.86 -23.28
CA THR A 1130 13.54 -32.13 -23.63
C THR A 1130 14.19 -33.36 -23.02
N ASP A 1131 15.16 -33.17 -22.11
CA ASP A 1131 16.00 -34.25 -21.58
C ASP A 1131 16.60 -35.14 -22.68
N TRP A 1132 17.09 -34.53 -23.76
CA TRP A 1132 17.75 -35.19 -24.89
C TRP A 1132 16.90 -36.24 -25.60
N ALA A 1133 15.67 -35.87 -25.98
CA ALA A 1133 14.85 -36.65 -26.92
C ALA A 1133 15.65 -37.04 -28.19
N ALA A 1134 15.27 -38.16 -28.82
CA ALA A 1134 16.04 -38.81 -29.88
C ALA A 1134 16.43 -37.84 -31.02
N GLU A 1135 15.52 -36.98 -31.43
CA GLU A 1135 15.71 -36.03 -32.51
C GLU A 1135 16.79 -34.97 -32.21
N TRP A 1136 16.99 -34.61 -30.93
CA TRP A 1136 18.05 -33.71 -30.50
C TRP A 1136 19.39 -34.42 -30.34
N ARG A 1137 19.39 -35.72 -30.01
CA ARG A 1137 20.60 -36.55 -29.96
C ARG A 1137 21.15 -36.81 -31.36
N GLU A 1138 20.27 -37.10 -32.32
CA GLU A 1138 20.61 -37.22 -33.74
C GLU A 1138 21.26 -35.93 -34.24
N LEU A 1139 20.63 -34.79 -34.00
CA LEU A 1139 21.16 -33.47 -34.38
C LEU A 1139 22.51 -33.15 -33.73
N LEU A 1140 22.70 -33.49 -32.45
CA LEU A 1140 24.00 -33.35 -31.79
C LEU A 1140 25.04 -34.31 -32.38
N GLY A 1141 24.64 -35.53 -32.75
CA GLY A 1141 25.47 -36.49 -33.46
C GLY A 1141 25.96 -35.96 -34.80
N GLU A 1142 25.07 -35.37 -35.59
CA GLU A 1142 25.39 -34.67 -36.85
C GLU A 1142 26.40 -33.53 -36.61
N LEU A 1143 26.16 -32.68 -35.60
CA LEU A 1143 27.06 -31.57 -35.25
C LEU A 1143 28.43 -32.06 -34.74
N ARG A 1144 28.49 -33.18 -34.01
CA ARG A 1144 29.76 -33.83 -33.59
C ARG A 1144 30.53 -34.48 -34.74
N ALA A 1145 29.83 -34.80 -35.83
CA ALA A 1145 30.42 -35.29 -37.07
C ALA A 1145 30.75 -34.15 -38.06
N SER A 1146 30.54 -32.88 -37.68
CA SER A 1146 30.81 -31.72 -38.53
C SER A 1146 32.27 -31.72 -39.04
N PRO A 1147 32.51 -31.32 -40.30
CA PRO A 1147 33.87 -31.17 -40.82
C PRO A 1147 34.66 -30.06 -40.11
N ASP A 1148 33.96 -29.10 -39.47
CA ASP A 1148 34.57 -27.99 -38.75
C ASP A 1148 34.97 -28.40 -37.32
N ILE A 1149 36.24 -28.20 -36.97
CA ILE A 1149 36.78 -28.57 -35.65
C ILE A 1149 36.17 -27.77 -34.51
N GLU A 1150 35.84 -26.48 -34.72
CA GLU A 1150 35.25 -25.62 -33.69
C GLU A 1150 33.83 -26.08 -33.34
N ILE A 1151 33.07 -26.49 -34.35
CA ILE A 1151 31.72 -27.07 -34.16
C ILE A 1151 31.81 -28.40 -33.44
N ARG A 1152 32.74 -29.28 -33.83
CA ARG A 1152 32.95 -30.55 -33.14
C ARG A 1152 33.30 -30.35 -31.68
N GLN A 1153 34.20 -29.42 -31.37
CA GLN A 1153 34.59 -29.11 -30.00
C GLN A 1153 33.41 -28.57 -29.18
N GLU A 1154 32.70 -27.56 -29.68
CA GLU A 1154 31.54 -26.98 -28.98
C GLU A 1154 30.40 -28.00 -28.81
N ALA A 1155 30.18 -28.90 -29.78
CA ALA A 1155 29.22 -30.00 -29.73
C ALA A 1155 29.68 -31.13 -28.80
N TRP A 1156 30.99 -31.36 -28.68
CA TRP A 1156 31.59 -32.30 -27.73
C TRP A 1156 31.42 -31.83 -26.29
N ASP A 1157 31.62 -30.53 -26.06
CA ASP A 1157 31.46 -29.88 -24.74
C ASP A 1157 29.99 -29.78 -24.30
N VAL A 1158 29.04 -30.14 -25.17
CA VAL A 1158 27.65 -30.34 -24.76
C VAL A 1158 27.53 -31.62 -23.93
N ALA A 1159 27.39 -31.43 -22.62
CA ALA A 1159 27.12 -32.52 -21.69
C ALA A 1159 25.72 -33.12 -21.91
N VAL A 1160 25.68 -34.37 -22.41
CA VAL A 1160 24.48 -35.21 -22.45
C VAL A 1160 24.50 -36.11 -21.21
N PRO A 1161 23.46 -36.10 -20.35
CA PRO A 1161 23.38 -36.99 -19.20
C PRO A 1161 23.43 -38.46 -19.64
N GLU A 1162 24.17 -39.31 -18.91
CA GLU A 1162 24.27 -40.76 -19.22
C GLU A 1162 22.91 -41.47 -19.28
N THR A 1163 21.90 -40.96 -18.58
CA THR A 1163 20.52 -41.45 -18.60
C THR A 1163 19.81 -41.31 -19.95
N ALA A 1164 20.35 -40.49 -20.88
CA ALA A 1164 19.78 -40.24 -22.20
C ALA A 1164 20.50 -40.98 -23.35
N ILE A 1165 21.57 -41.74 -23.07
CA ILE A 1165 22.39 -42.44 -24.09
C ILE A 1165 21.82 -43.85 -24.40
N GLY A 1166 20.64 -44.18 -23.87
CA GLY A 1166 19.88 -45.41 -24.15
C GLY A 1166 19.20 -45.43 -25.52
#